data_AF-M3Y3K3-F1
#
_entry.id   AF-M3Y3K3-F1
#
_cell.length_a   1.000
_cell.length_b   1.000
_cell.length_c   1.000
_cell.angle_alpha   90.00
_cell.angle_beta   90.00
_cell.angle_gamma   90.00
#
_symmetry.space_group_name_H-M   'P 1'
#
loop_
_entity.id
_entity.type
_entity.pdbx_description
1 polymer ?
#
loop_
_entity_poly.entity_id
_entity_poly.type
_entity_poly.pdbx_seq_one_letter_code
_entity_poly.pdbx_strand_id
1 'polypeptide(L)'
;RTQVAPPGICPSLAGSKSCDTANKHKPWLEPTYHGIITENDNAVLLDPPLIALDKDAPLRFAGEICGFKIHGQNVPFDAVVVDKSTGEGLIRSKEKLDCELQKDYTFTIQAYDCGKGPDGANVKKSHKATVHIQVNDVNEYAPVFREKSYKATVVEGKQYDSILRVEAVDADCSPQFSQICSYEIVTPDVPFAIDKDGYIKNTEKLNYGKEHQYKLTVTAYDCGKRRAAEDVLVKVSIKPTCTPGWQGWNNRIEYEPGTGTLALFPNVRLETCEESVASVQATVELETGHIGKGCDRDTYSEKSLHQLCGAASGTAELLPSPSGSLNWTVGLPTDNGHDSDQVFEFNGTQAVRVPDGVVSVNPKEPFTISVWMRHGPFGRKKETILCSSDKTDMNRHHYSLYVHGCRLVFLLRQDPSEEKKYKPAEFHWKLNQVCDEEWHHFVLNVEFPSVTLYVDGVSHEPFSVTEDYPLHPSKIETQLVVGACWQDKNFKNRSKNLNSEKAAQGDPGGELHLAQFFRGNLAGLTVRSGKLADKKVIDCLYTCKEGLDLQVPEDSGRGVKIHTNPNHLALTLEGDDIGELDKAMQHIAYLNSRQFPTPGIRRLKITSTVKCLDEAPCISVPPVDGYVMVLQPEEPKVSLSGVHHFARAASEFESPEGVFLFPELRIISTITREVEPEGEGDEDPTVQESLVSEEIVHDLDTCEVTVDGDELNPAQESLEVDTARLQQKGIAVSASDLGVVFTGVDTMASYEEVLRLLRYRNWHTRSLLDRKFKLVCSELNGRYVSNEFQVEVSVIPAASPMEHASHMAAQPQFVHPEHHAFVDLSGHNLASPHPFAVVPSTATVVIVVCVSFLVFMIILGVFRIRAAHRRTMRDQDTGKENEMDWDDSALTITVNPMETYEDQHSSEEEEEEEEEEESEDGEEEDDITSAESESSEEEEGEH
;
A
#
# COMPACT_ATOMS: atom_id res chain seq x y z
N ARG A 1 -25.86 97.34 18.32
CA ARG A 1 -25.51 98.77 18.09
C ARG A 1 -26.79 99.60 18.19
N THR A 2 -27.10 100.09 19.37
CA THR A 2 -28.23 101.01 19.62
C THR A 2 -27.85 101.85 20.82
N GLN A 3 -27.87 103.17 20.69
CA GLN A 3 -27.40 104.08 21.74
C GLN A 3 -28.47 104.30 22.81
N VAL A 4 -28.03 104.36 24.06
CA VAL A 4 -28.81 104.81 25.21
C VAL A 4 -29.01 106.33 25.14
N ALA A 5 -30.20 106.81 25.53
CA ALA A 5 -30.46 108.20 25.85
C ALA A 5 -31.04 108.31 27.29
N PRO A 6 -30.68 109.36 28.07
CA PRO A 6 -30.88 109.41 29.53
C PRO A 6 -32.27 109.96 29.96
N PRO A 7 -32.64 109.88 31.26
CA PRO A 7 -34.00 110.17 31.71
C PRO A 7 -34.33 111.66 31.77
N GLY A 8 -35.48 112.04 31.20
CA GLY A 8 -36.06 113.37 31.31
C GLY A 8 -36.84 113.55 32.62
N ILE A 9 -36.37 114.44 33.49
CA ILE A 9 -37.09 114.87 34.70
C ILE A 9 -38.29 115.74 34.30
N CYS A 10 -39.49 115.43 34.80
CA CYS A 10 -40.65 116.33 34.66
C CYS A 10 -40.52 117.54 35.60
N PRO A 11 -40.56 118.79 35.09
CA PRO A 11 -40.71 119.97 35.92
C PRO A 11 -42.17 120.11 36.41
N SER A 12 -42.34 120.55 37.64
CA SER A 12 -43.63 120.91 38.21
C SER A 12 -44.16 122.23 37.62
N LEU A 13 -45.43 122.27 37.19
CA LEU A 13 -46.43 123.26 37.66
C LEU A 13 -47.80 123.14 36.95
N ALA A 14 -48.86 123.42 37.70
CA ALA A 14 -50.22 123.77 37.27
C ALA A 14 -51.00 122.80 36.35
N GLY A 15 -51.68 121.82 36.95
CA GLY A 15 -52.73 121.04 36.27
C GLY A 15 -53.06 119.73 36.98
N SER A 16 -53.86 119.76 38.05
CA SER A 16 -54.20 118.56 38.84
C SER A 16 -55.16 117.62 38.10
N LYS A 17 -54.62 116.76 37.24
CA LYS A 17 -55.26 115.49 36.87
C LYS A 17 -54.66 114.37 37.71
N SER A 18 -55.54 113.58 38.33
CA SER A 18 -55.20 112.32 39.00
C SER A 18 -54.34 111.44 38.08
N CYS A 19 -53.25 110.88 38.62
CA CYS A 19 -52.52 109.83 37.93
C CYS A 19 -53.34 108.54 38.08
N ASP A 20 -54.11 108.19 37.05
CA ASP A 20 -55.03 107.04 37.09
C ASP A 20 -54.26 105.72 37.30
N THR A 21 -54.42 105.12 38.48
CA THR A 21 -53.94 103.78 38.85
C THR A 21 -54.74 102.66 38.17
N ALA A 22 -54.96 102.74 36.87
CA ALA A 22 -55.81 101.82 36.12
C ALA A 22 -54.96 100.89 35.24
N ASN A 23 -55.12 99.57 35.44
CA ASN A 23 -54.61 98.55 34.52
C ASN A 23 -55.28 98.74 33.14
N LYS A 24 -54.51 99.20 32.16
CA LYS A 24 -54.93 99.60 30.80
C LYS A 24 -54.40 98.62 29.76
N HIS A 25 -53.13 98.27 29.81
CA HIS A 25 -52.46 97.43 28.81
C HIS A 25 -52.68 95.94 29.11
N LYS A 26 -52.21 95.04 28.23
CA LYS A 26 -52.24 93.60 28.46
C LYS A 26 -50.79 93.11 28.41
N PRO A 27 -50.42 92.07 29.17
CA PRO A 27 -49.08 91.52 29.09
C PRO A 27 -48.85 90.91 27.71
N TRP A 28 -47.61 90.99 27.23
CA TRP A 28 -47.18 90.52 25.93
C TRP A 28 -46.10 89.44 26.09
N LEU A 29 -46.16 88.44 25.22
CA LEU A 29 -45.23 87.31 25.11
C LEU A 29 -44.66 87.29 23.70
N GLU A 30 -43.55 86.57 23.49
CA GLU A 30 -43.17 86.14 22.14
C GLU A 30 -44.22 85.15 21.60
N PRO A 31 -44.50 85.13 20.29
CA PRO A 31 -45.57 84.30 19.72
C PRO A 31 -45.26 82.79 19.74
N THR A 32 -43.97 82.43 19.77
CA THR A 32 -43.47 81.06 19.70
C THR A 32 -42.21 80.91 20.55
N TYR A 33 -42.13 79.82 21.30
CA TYR A 33 -40.95 79.42 22.08
C TYR A 33 -40.49 78.03 21.65
N HIS A 34 -39.18 77.84 21.53
CA HIS A 34 -38.57 76.52 21.39
C HIS A 34 -37.85 76.16 22.68
N GLY A 35 -38.07 74.94 23.16
CA GLY A 35 -37.52 74.44 24.41
C GLY A 35 -36.84 73.11 24.24
N ILE A 36 -35.80 72.89 25.04
CA ILE A 36 -35.14 71.59 25.17
C ILE A 36 -35.14 71.21 26.65
N ILE A 37 -35.39 69.93 26.93
CA ILE A 37 -35.31 69.36 28.27
C ILE A 37 -34.70 67.96 28.17
N THR A 38 -33.65 67.67 28.93
CA THR A 38 -33.15 66.30 29.09
C THR A 38 -34.19 65.50 29.88
N GLU A 39 -34.45 64.23 29.57
CA GLU A 39 -35.57 63.51 30.20
C GLU A 39 -35.43 63.31 31.73
N ASN A 40 -34.18 63.26 32.21
CA ASN A 40 -33.82 63.24 33.62
C ASN A 40 -33.73 64.64 34.27
N ASP A 41 -33.92 65.72 33.51
CA ASP A 41 -34.00 67.10 34.00
C ASP A 41 -35.46 67.53 34.24
N ASN A 42 -35.63 68.51 35.15
CA ASN A 42 -36.95 69.05 35.50
C ASN A 42 -37.21 70.46 34.95
N ALA A 43 -36.25 71.11 34.31
CA ALA A 43 -36.34 72.50 33.86
C ALA A 43 -36.14 72.59 32.35
N VAL A 44 -37.04 73.29 31.66
CA VAL A 44 -36.97 73.48 30.20
C VAL A 44 -36.10 74.69 29.90
N LEU A 45 -35.05 74.50 29.10
CA LEU A 45 -34.24 75.58 28.56
C LEU A 45 -34.96 76.15 27.32
N LEU A 46 -35.47 77.38 27.43
CA LEU A 46 -36.23 78.05 26.36
C LEU A 46 -35.36 79.08 25.63
N ASP A 47 -35.46 79.09 24.30
CA ASP A 47 -34.95 80.17 23.44
C ASP A 47 -36.10 80.71 22.56
N PRO A 48 -36.47 82.01 22.69
CA PRO A 48 -36.02 82.97 23.70
C PRO A 48 -36.50 82.60 25.13
N PRO A 49 -35.92 83.18 26.20
CA PRO A 49 -36.39 82.95 27.57
C PRO A 49 -37.84 83.42 27.77
N LEU A 50 -38.58 82.74 28.66
CA LEU A 50 -39.98 83.07 28.94
C LEU A 50 -40.08 84.36 29.77
N ILE A 51 -40.30 85.48 29.09
CA ILE A 51 -40.48 86.80 29.69
C ILE A 51 -41.81 87.39 29.19
N ALA A 52 -42.65 87.86 30.12
CA ALA A 52 -43.89 88.56 29.83
C ALA A 52 -43.77 90.06 30.17
N LEU A 53 -43.98 90.93 29.18
CA LEU A 53 -43.80 92.38 29.31
C LEU A 53 -45.15 93.10 29.33
N ASP A 54 -45.38 93.97 30.31
CA ASP A 54 -46.53 94.88 30.34
C ASP A 54 -46.10 96.35 30.27
N LYS A 55 -46.87 97.18 29.55
CA LYS A 55 -46.63 98.62 29.42
C LYS A 55 -47.09 99.44 30.62
N ASP A 56 -47.83 98.83 31.54
CA ASP A 56 -48.18 99.44 32.82
C ASP A 56 -47.07 99.26 33.87
N ALA A 57 -45.98 98.52 33.58
CA ALA A 57 -44.81 98.42 34.44
C ALA A 57 -44.06 99.78 34.56
N PRO A 58 -43.51 100.14 35.74
CA PRO A 58 -43.39 99.35 36.97
C PRO A 58 -44.51 99.64 37.99
N LEU A 59 -45.76 99.88 37.57
CA LEU A 59 -46.86 100.06 38.51
C LEU A 59 -47.14 98.76 39.27
N ARG A 60 -47.07 98.81 40.61
CA ARG A 60 -47.41 97.67 41.46
C ARG A 60 -48.78 97.10 41.10
N PHE A 61 -48.87 95.78 41.07
CA PHE A 61 -49.99 94.98 40.57
C PHE A 61 -50.30 95.15 39.07
N ALA A 62 -50.49 96.37 38.57
CA ALA A 62 -50.97 96.59 37.20
C ALA A 62 -49.94 96.22 36.11
N GLY A 63 -48.64 96.33 36.40
CA GLY A 63 -47.55 95.93 35.51
C GLY A 63 -46.73 94.73 35.99
N GLU A 64 -47.17 94.04 37.04
CA GLU A 64 -46.52 92.84 37.58
C GLU A 64 -47.17 91.57 37.00
N ILE A 65 -46.38 90.54 36.71
CA ILE A 65 -46.86 89.25 36.20
C ILE A 65 -47.12 88.31 37.38
N CYS A 66 -48.36 87.86 37.55
CA CYS A 66 -48.77 87.00 38.66
C CYS A 66 -48.92 85.52 38.30
N GLY A 67 -48.95 85.18 37.01
CA GLY A 67 -49.02 83.77 36.61
C GLY A 67 -48.83 83.53 35.12
N PHE A 68 -48.30 82.36 34.81
CA PHE A 68 -48.36 81.76 33.49
C PHE A 68 -49.36 80.62 33.52
N LYS A 69 -50.13 80.42 32.45
CA LYS A 69 -51.06 79.30 32.33
C LYS A 69 -50.81 78.56 31.02
N ILE A 70 -50.44 77.30 31.14
CA ILE A 70 -50.40 76.35 30.04
C ILE A 70 -51.82 75.89 29.69
N HIS A 71 -52.08 75.80 28.39
CA HIS A 71 -53.31 75.31 27.78
C HIS A 71 -52.96 74.21 26.77
N GLY A 72 -53.39 72.99 27.10
CA GLY A 72 -53.30 71.79 26.29
C GLY A 72 -53.88 70.62 27.10
N GLN A 73 -54.21 69.52 26.44
CA GLN A 73 -54.71 68.32 27.11
C GLN A 73 -53.51 67.44 27.51
N ASN A 74 -53.51 66.93 28.75
CA ASN A 74 -52.47 66.05 29.29
C ASN A 74 -51.01 66.54 29.10
N VAL A 75 -50.77 67.85 29.24
CA VAL A 75 -49.43 68.43 29.10
C VAL A 75 -48.63 68.21 30.40
N PRO A 76 -47.48 67.48 30.37
CA PRO A 76 -46.69 67.12 31.56
C PRO A 76 -45.84 68.29 32.09
N PHE A 77 -46.14 69.53 31.70
CA PHE A 77 -45.40 70.74 32.07
C PHE A 77 -46.24 71.72 32.89
N ASP A 78 -45.60 72.42 33.81
CA ASP A 78 -46.13 73.57 34.54
C ASP A 78 -45.27 74.83 34.30
N ALA A 79 -45.84 76.02 34.46
CA ALA A 79 -45.15 77.28 34.21
C ALA A 79 -45.23 78.20 35.44
N VAL A 80 -44.07 78.48 36.03
CA VAL A 80 -43.94 79.19 37.31
C VAL A 80 -43.34 80.58 37.07
N VAL A 81 -43.83 81.59 37.80
CA VAL A 81 -43.20 82.93 37.78
C VAL A 81 -41.93 82.89 38.64
N VAL A 82 -40.80 83.31 38.08
CA VAL A 82 -39.51 83.45 38.77
C VAL A 82 -39.44 84.81 39.46
N ASP A 83 -39.71 85.88 38.71
CA ASP A 83 -39.77 87.25 39.24
C ASP A 83 -40.96 88.01 38.63
N LYS A 84 -41.85 88.48 39.53
CA LYS A 84 -43.09 89.20 39.16
C LYS A 84 -42.85 90.59 38.58
N SER A 85 -41.70 91.20 38.91
CA SER A 85 -41.35 92.57 38.56
C SER A 85 -40.61 92.68 37.22
N THR A 86 -39.85 91.65 36.84
CA THR A 86 -39.25 91.51 35.50
C THR A 86 -40.19 90.81 34.52
N GLY A 87 -41.14 90.01 35.04
CA GLY A 87 -42.03 89.18 34.23
C GLY A 87 -41.40 87.87 33.78
N GLU A 88 -40.30 87.44 34.41
CA GLU A 88 -39.57 86.21 34.10
C GLU A 88 -40.30 84.97 34.61
N GLY A 89 -40.37 83.93 33.77
CA GLY A 89 -40.99 82.64 34.08
C GLY A 89 -40.11 81.45 33.68
N LEU A 90 -40.41 80.30 34.28
CA LEU A 90 -39.74 79.03 34.02
C LEU A 90 -40.78 77.94 33.76
N ILE A 91 -40.61 77.18 32.67
CA ILE A 91 -41.36 75.95 32.42
C ILE A 91 -40.60 74.78 33.05
N ARG A 92 -41.33 73.92 33.76
CA ARG A 92 -40.80 72.70 34.41
C ARG A 92 -41.66 71.49 34.11
N SER A 93 -41.09 70.30 34.12
CA SER A 93 -41.87 69.06 34.08
C SER A 93 -42.62 68.84 35.41
N LYS A 94 -43.71 68.08 35.35
CA LYS A 94 -44.53 67.62 36.50
C LYS A 94 -44.21 66.20 36.93
N GLU A 95 -43.73 65.42 35.97
CA GLU A 95 -43.39 64.00 36.07
C GLU A 95 -42.10 63.78 35.28
N LYS A 96 -41.47 62.60 35.45
CA LYS A 96 -40.33 62.22 34.61
C LYS A 96 -40.78 62.15 33.15
N LEU A 97 -39.94 62.64 32.25
CA LEU A 97 -40.12 62.43 30.81
C LEU A 97 -39.40 61.14 30.41
N ASP A 98 -39.74 60.64 29.23
CA ASP A 98 -39.31 59.37 28.65
C ASP A 98 -39.27 59.62 27.14
N CYS A 99 -38.07 59.63 26.55
CA CYS A 99 -37.90 60.00 25.16
C CYS A 99 -38.43 58.91 24.20
N GLU A 100 -38.30 57.64 24.58
CA GLU A 100 -38.75 56.47 23.82
C GLU A 100 -40.27 56.46 23.68
N LEU A 101 -40.98 56.94 24.70
CA LEU A 101 -42.43 57.12 24.69
C LEU A 101 -42.85 58.38 23.92
N GLN A 102 -42.27 59.55 24.21
CA GLN A 102 -42.63 60.79 23.53
C GLN A 102 -41.52 61.87 23.55
N LYS A 103 -40.72 61.90 22.49
CA LYS A 103 -39.68 62.92 22.26
C LYS A 103 -40.13 64.36 21.98
N ASP A 104 -41.39 64.61 21.56
CA ASP A 104 -41.85 65.92 21.09
C ASP A 104 -43.16 66.34 21.78
N TYR A 105 -43.18 67.53 22.40
CA TYR A 105 -44.38 68.13 23.00
C TYR A 105 -44.70 69.49 22.38
N THR A 106 -45.99 69.76 22.17
CA THR A 106 -46.46 71.07 21.68
C THR A 106 -47.71 71.50 22.45
N PHE A 107 -47.69 72.71 23.01
CA PHE A 107 -48.82 73.28 23.75
C PHE A 107 -48.86 74.81 23.62
N THR A 108 -49.84 75.47 24.24
CA THR A 108 -49.92 76.94 24.26
C THR A 108 -49.81 77.52 25.66
N ILE A 109 -49.15 78.65 25.82
CA ILE A 109 -48.95 79.35 27.10
C ILE A 109 -49.54 80.76 27.05
N GLN A 110 -49.96 81.29 28.20
CA GLN A 110 -50.57 82.62 28.33
C GLN A 110 -50.18 83.26 29.67
N ALA A 111 -49.71 84.50 29.66
CA ALA A 111 -49.36 85.28 30.85
C ALA A 111 -50.55 86.08 31.39
N TYR A 112 -50.54 86.30 32.70
CA TYR A 112 -51.57 86.98 33.48
C TYR A 112 -50.91 88.05 34.36
N ASP A 113 -51.40 89.28 34.28
CA ASP A 113 -50.99 90.36 35.19
C ASP A 113 -51.55 90.13 36.61
N CYS A 114 -51.11 90.92 37.59
CA CYS A 114 -51.63 90.89 38.97
C CYS A 114 -52.90 91.76 39.17
N GLY A 115 -53.45 92.39 38.13
CA GLY A 115 -54.64 93.22 38.19
C GLY A 115 -54.46 94.55 38.91
N LYS A 116 -55.54 95.08 39.48
CA LYS A 116 -55.60 96.37 40.19
C LYS A 116 -55.85 96.14 41.68
N GLY A 117 -54.75 96.09 42.44
CA GLY A 117 -54.75 95.91 43.89
C GLY A 117 -54.56 94.46 44.34
N PRO A 118 -54.36 94.23 45.66
CA PRO A 118 -53.99 92.91 46.18
C PRO A 118 -55.04 91.82 45.96
N ASP A 119 -56.31 92.19 45.76
CA ASP A 119 -57.42 91.25 45.54
C ASP A 119 -57.54 90.75 44.09
N GLY A 120 -56.66 91.18 43.17
CA GLY A 120 -56.64 90.69 41.77
C GLY A 120 -57.82 91.17 40.90
N ALA A 121 -58.45 92.30 41.23
CA ALA A 121 -59.56 92.83 40.43
C ALA A 121 -59.06 93.40 39.08
N ASN A 122 -59.74 93.13 37.97
CA ASN A 122 -59.32 93.52 36.60
C ASN A 122 -57.98 92.91 36.13
N VAL A 123 -57.74 91.62 36.38
CA VAL A 123 -56.65 90.88 35.73
C VAL A 123 -56.86 90.78 34.21
N LYS A 124 -55.82 91.03 33.42
CA LYS A 124 -55.82 90.79 31.97
C LYS A 124 -54.82 89.70 31.59
N LYS A 125 -54.92 89.30 30.31
CA LYS A 125 -54.25 88.13 29.75
C LYS A 125 -53.55 88.48 28.46
N SER A 126 -52.39 87.88 28.22
CA SER A 126 -51.69 87.96 26.94
C SER A 126 -52.46 87.27 25.81
N HIS A 127 -51.92 87.37 24.59
CA HIS A 127 -52.24 86.39 23.55
C HIS A 127 -51.68 85.00 23.93
N LYS A 128 -52.12 83.94 23.26
CA LYS A 128 -51.55 82.61 23.42
C LYS A 128 -50.28 82.51 22.58
N ALA A 129 -49.17 82.11 23.18
CA ALA A 129 -47.95 81.73 22.49
C ALA A 129 -47.89 80.19 22.35
N THR A 130 -47.29 79.68 21.27
CA THR A 130 -47.03 78.24 21.11
C THR A 130 -45.68 77.90 21.72
N VAL A 131 -45.59 76.78 22.42
CA VAL A 131 -44.34 76.23 22.94
C VAL A 131 -44.13 74.87 22.31
N HIS A 132 -42.98 74.69 21.64
CA HIS A 132 -42.49 73.40 21.17
C HIS A 132 -41.36 72.97 22.10
N ILE A 133 -41.45 71.77 22.68
CA ILE A 133 -40.40 71.21 23.54
C ILE A 133 -39.93 69.90 22.93
N GLN A 134 -38.63 69.81 22.67
CA GLN A 134 -37.96 68.57 22.33
C GLN A 134 -37.34 67.96 23.60
N VAL A 135 -37.54 66.65 23.79
CA VAL A 135 -36.85 65.89 24.82
C VAL A 135 -35.48 65.49 24.28
N ASN A 136 -34.43 65.77 25.04
CA ASN A 136 -33.11 65.23 24.82
C ASN A 136 -33.01 63.88 25.54
N ASP A 137 -32.72 62.86 24.73
CA ASP A 137 -32.35 61.51 25.08
C ASP A 137 -31.18 61.46 26.09
N VAL A 138 -31.25 60.53 27.04
CA VAL A 138 -30.12 60.02 27.80
C VAL A 138 -30.00 58.55 27.45
N ASN A 139 -28.82 58.16 26.97
CA ASN A 139 -28.45 56.76 26.78
C ASN A 139 -28.80 55.95 28.04
N GLU A 140 -29.85 55.13 28.00
CA GLU A 140 -30.43 54.41 29.14
C GLU A 140 -30.65 52.92 28.81
N TYR A 141 -30.88 52.59 27.55
CA TYR A 141 -30.87 51.23 27.02
C TYR A 141 -29.46 50.80 26.63
N ALA A 142 -29.28 49.54 26.26
CA ALA A 142 -27.97 48.98 25.91
C ALA A 142 -28.16 48.00 24.74
N PRO A 143 -27.15 47.84 23.85
CA PRO A 143 -27.32 47.01 22.68
C PRO A 143 -27.69 45.56 23.02
N VAL A 144 -28.68 45.02 22.32
CA VAL A 144 -29.12 43.63 22.44
C VAL A 144 -29.01 42.93 21.08
N PHE A 145 -28.32 41.79 21.04
CA PHE A 145 -28.24 40.97 19.83
C PHE A 145 -29.59 40.35 19.47
N ARG A 146 -29.90 40.32 18.17
CA ARG A 146 -31.15 39.73 17.65
C ARG A 146 -31.27 38.24 17.91
N GLU A 147 -30.15 37.52 17.80
CA GLU A 147 -30.06 36.08 18.05
C GLU A 147 -29.21 35.79 19.28
N LYS A 148 -29.58 34.74 20.04
CA LYS A 148 -28.81 34.30 21.21
C LYS A 148 -27.53 33.54 20.87
N SER A 149 -27.41 33.04 19.64
CA SER A 149 -26.17 32.45 19.12
C SER A 149 -26.19 32.37 17.60
N TYR A 150 -25.07 32.68 16.96
CA TYR A 150 -24.90 32.52 15.51
C TYR A 150 -24.09 31.25 15.19
N LYS A 151 -24.32 30.64 14.03
CA LYS A 151 -23.60 29.44 13.57
C LYS A 151 -23.30 29.54 12.08
N ALA A 152 -22.09 29.16 11.69
CA ALA A 152 -21.71 28.96 10.29
C ALA A 152 -20.78 27.75 10.14
N THR A 153 -20.64 27.30 8.90
CA THR A 153 -19.71 26.24 8.50
C THR A 153 -18.86 26.74 7.35
N VAL A 154 -17.54 26.54 7.43
CA VAL A 154 -16.56 26.98 6.43
C VAL A 154 -15.66 25.82 6.02
N VAL A 155 -15.13 25.84 4.79
CA VAL A 155 -14.11 24.88 4.35
C VAL A 155 -12.74 25.41 4.75
N GLU A 156 -11.86 24.54 5.22
CA GLU A 156 -10.47 24.89 5.51
C GLU A 156 -9.72 25.42 4.27
N GLY A 157 -8.54 26.01 4.45
CA GLY A 157 -7.70 26.50 3.35
C GLY A 157 -8.24 27.73 2.60
N LYS A 158 -9.52 28.08 2.75
CA LYS A 158 -10.16 29.25 2.14
C LYS A 158 -10.14 30.46 3.07
N GLN A 159 -10.03 31.65 2.46
CA GLN A 159 -10.23 32.92 3.14
C GLN A 159 -11.56 33.51 2.68
N TYR A 160 -12.42 33.82 3.65
CA TYR A 160 -13.78 34.30 3.45
C TYR A 160 -13.86 35.77 3.86
N ASP A 161 -14.20 36.66 2.93
CA ASP A 161 -14.46 38.08 3.25
C ASP A 161 -15.73 38.27 4.10
N SER A 162 -16.63 37.28 4.11
CA SER A 162 -17.83 37.25 4.93
C SER A 162 -18.24 35.80 5.22
N ILE A 163 -18.24 35.42 6.49
CA ILE A 163 -18.67 34.09 6.99
C ILE A 163 -20.13 34.17 7.46
N LEU A 164 -20.45 35.21 8.23
CA LEU A 164 -21.81 35.56 8.68
C LEU A 164 -21.86 37.01 9.16
N ARG A 165 -23.06 37.56 9.34
CA ARG A 165 -23.30 38.84 10.00
C ARG A 165 -23.97 38.64 11.36
N VAL A 166 -23.46 39.29 12.41
CA VAL A 166 -24.17 39.47 13.68
C VAL A 166 -24.92 40.80 13.67
N GLU A 167 -26.04 40.89 14.38
CA GLU A 167 -26.87 42.10 14.41
C GLU A 167 -27.32 42.41 15.83
N ALA A 168 -27.03 43.61 16.31
CA ALA A 168 -27.57 44.17 17.53
C ALA A 168 -28.54 45.32 17.25
N VAL A 169 -29.42 45.59 18.20
CA VAL A 169 -30.36 46.72 18.21
C VAL A 169 -30.33 47.39 19.57
N ASP A 170 -30.47 48.71 19.59
CA ASP A 170 -30.67 49.49 20.82
C ASP A 170 -32.08 50.13 20.80
N ALA A 171 -32.59 50.50 21.97
CA ALA A 171 -33.94 51.00 22.18
C ALA A 171 -34.01 52.50 22.53
N ASP A 172 -32.89 53.18 22.79
CA ASP A 172 -32.83 54.64 23.00
C ASP A 172 -33.50 55.41 21.84
N CYS A 173 -34.08 56.60 22.10
CA CYS A 173 -34.91 57.31 21.11
C CYS A 173 -34.13 58.02 20.01
N SER A 174 -32.88 58.42 20.26
CA SER A 174 -32.10 59.29 19.37
C SER A 174 -31.16 58.50 18.46
N PRO A 175 -30.86 58.99 17.24
CA PRO A 175 -29.82 58.39 16.39
C PRO A 175 -28.41 58.38 17.00
N GLN A 176 -28.17 59.15 18.07
CA GLN A 176 -26.86 59.20 18.73
C GLN A 176 -26.62 57.98 19.63
N PHE A 177 -27.69 57.38 20.17
CA PHE A 177 -27.60 56.26 21.10
C PHE A 177 -28.28 54.97 20.56
N SER A 178 -29.36 55.08 19.78
CA SER A 178 -30.00 53.93 19.11
C SER A 178 -29.14 53.19 18.07
N GLN A 179 -28.08 53.82 17.57
CA GLN A 179 -27.26 53.28 16.48
C GLN A 179 -26.07 52.50 17.00
N ILE A 180 -25.87 51.28 16.46
CA ILE A 180 -24.68 50.47 16.70
C ILE A 180 -23.52 51.02 15.86
N CYS A 181 -22.45 51.45 16.53
CA CYS A 181 -21.29 52.09 15.88
C CYS A 181 -20.11 51.12 15.64
N SER A 182 -20.03 50.02 16.40
CA SER A 182 -18.97 49.02 16.26
C SER A 182 -19.33 47.70 16.91
N TYR A 183 -18.84 46.60 16.33
CA TYR A 183 -18.77 45.29 16.96
C TYR A 183 -17.32 44.94 17.29
N GLU A 184 -17.12 44.05 18.27
CA GLU A 184 -15.79 43.60 18.72
C GLU A 184 -15.84 42.12 19.08
N ILE A 185 -14.83 41.35 18.64
CA ILE A 185 -14.63 39.97 19.09
C ILE A 185 -13.86 40.03 20.41
N VAL A 186 -14.51 39.59 21.49
CA VAL A 186 -13.99 39.62 22.86
C VAL A 186 -13.04 38.45 23.13
N THR A 187 -13.15 37.35 22.38
CA THR A 187 -12.26 36.20 22.49
C THR A 187 -10.86 36.55 21.96
N PRO A 188 -9.81 36.50 22.79
CA PRO A 188 -8.44 36.77 22.35
C PRO A 188 -7.89 35.64 21.48
N ASP A 189 -6.84 35.94 20.71
CA ASP A 189 -6.01 34.96 19.99
C ASP A 189 -6.76 34.05 18.99
N VAL A 190 -7.86 34.57 18.40
CA VAL A 190 -8.65 33.86 17.38
C VAL A 190 -8.34 34.38 15.96
N PRO A 191 -8.31 33.52 14.92
CA PRO A 191 -8.01 33.90 13.55
C PRO A 191 -9.19 34.56 12.82
N PHE A 192 -9.89 35.48 13.49
CA PHE A 192 -11.10 36.14 12.99
C PHE A 192 -11.08 37.65 13.28
N ALA A 193 -11.67 38.41 12.37
CA ALA A 193 -11.95 39.82 12.53
C ALA A 193 -13.43 40.09 12.27
N ILE A 194 -13.96 41.14 12.89
CA ILE A 194 -15.30 41.66 12.67
C ILE A 194 -15.23 43.10 12.16
N ASP A 195 -16.11 43.50 11.26
CA ASP A 195 -16.25 44.89 10.82
C ASP A 195 -17.33 45.66 11.60
N LYS A 196 -17.53 46.93 11.22
CA LYS A 196 -18.51 47.81 11.88
C LYS A 196 -19.96 47.45 11.57
N ASP A 197 -20.19 46.75 10.46
CA ASP A 197 -21.52 46.30 10.01
C ASP A 197 -21.87 44.91 10.57
N GLY A 198 -20.94 44.29 11.31
CA GLY A 198 -21.12 43.02 12.02
C GLY A 198 -20.72 41.79 11.21
N TYR A 199 -20.06 41.94 10.05
CA TYR A 199 -19.58 40.79 9.28
C TYR A 199 -18.31 40.23 9.89
N ILE A 200 -18.32 38.92 10.14
CA ILE A 200 -17.17 38.16 10.62
C ILE A 200 -16.45 37.53 9.44
N LYS A 201 -15.12 37.64 9.41
CA LYS A 201 -14.21 37.08 8.41
C LYS A 201 -13.01 36.42 9.07
N ASN A 202 -12.36 35.48 8.39
CA ASN A 202 -11.10 34.90 8.88
C ASN A 202 -9.87 35.71 8.42
N THR A 203 -8.92 35.92 9.34
CA THR A 203 -7.68 36.67 9.09
C THR A 203 -6.62 35.82 8.39
N GLU A 204 -6.66 34.50 8.61
CA GLU A 204 -5.77 33.51 8.00
C GLU A 204 -6.55 32.27 7.54
N LYS A 205 -5.92 31.43 6.71
CA LYS A 205 -6.50 30.17 6.22
C LYS A 205 -6.67 29.18 7.38
N LEU A 206 -7.92 28.85 7.69
CA LEU A 206 -8.26 27.88 8.74
C LEU A 206 -7.79 26.47 8.35
N ASN A 207 -7.51 25.62 9.35
CA ASN A 207 -7.03 24.25 9.17
C ASN A 207 -7.80 23.31 10.11
N TYR A 208 -8.45 22.30 9.54
CA TYR A 208 -9.32 21.36 10.26
C TYR A 208 -8.55 20.48 11.26
N GLY A 209 -7.36 20.02 10.86
CA GLY A 209 -6.48 19.22 11.72
C GLY A 209 -5.95 19.95 12.96
N LYS A 210 -5.93 21.28 12.95
CA LYS A 210 -5.60 22.12 14.14
C LYS A 210 -6.80 22.33 15.05
N GLU A 211 -7.92 22.76 14.50
CA GLU A 211 -9.14 23.08 15.26
C GLU A 211 -10.38 22.80 14.39
N HIS A 212 -11.35 22.09 14.95
CA HIS A 212 -12.56 21.66 14.24
C HIS A 212 -13.71 22.68 14.42
N GLN A 213 -13.70 23.46 15.51
CA GLN A 213 -14.73 24.47 15.77
C GLN A 213 -14.22 25.64 16.61
N TYR A 214 -14.30 26.84 16.06
CA TYR A 214 -14.10 28.07 16.82
C TYR A 214 -15.38 28.54 17.51
N LYS A 215 -15.22 29.04 18.74
CA LYS A 215 -16.27 29.64 19.57
C LYS A 215 -15.87 31.07 19.88
N LEU A 216 -16.47 32.03 19.19
CA LEU A 216 -16.19 33.45 19.31
C LEU A 216 -17.26 34.10 20.19
N THR A 217 -16.85 34.90 21.15
CA THR A 217 -17.71 35.78 21.94
C THR A 217 -17.65 37.16 21.32
N VAL A 218 -18.79 37.71 20.92
CA VAL A 218 -18.88 39.00 20.21
C VAL A 218 -19.73 39.97 21.00
N THR A 219 -19.25 41.21 21.12
CA THR A 219 -19.98 42.31 21.75
C THR A 219 -20.26 43.43 20.75
N ALA A 220 -21.20 44.30 21.08
CA ALA A 220 -21.59 45.45 20.28
C ALA A 220 -21.50 46.72 21.14
N TYR A 221 -21.22 47.85 20.50
CA TYR A 221 -21.27 49.17 21.13
C TYR A 221 -22.15 50.11 20.32
N ASP A 222 -23.00 50.84 21.03
CA ASP A 222 -23.72 51.97 20.44
C ASP A 222 -22.77 53.15 20.12
N CYS A 223 -23.30 54.17 19.47
CA CYS A 223 -22.58 55.41 19.19
C CYS A 223 -22.38 56.31 20.43
N GLY A 224 -23.05 56.02 21.56
CA GLY A 224 -22.78 56.55 22.90
C GLY A 224 -21.59 55.89 23.61
N LYS A 225 -21.05 54.79 23.06
CA LYS A 225 -20.03 53.89 23.62
C LYS A 225 -20.50 53.01 24.78
N ARG A 226 -21.81 52.81 24.96
CA ARG A 226 -22.29 51.75 25.85
C ARG A 226 -22.09 50.40 25.19
N ARG A 227 -21.67 49.44 26.00
CA ARG A 227 -21.47 48.04 25.63
C ARG A 227 -22.79 47.28 25.71
N ALA A 228 -22.96 46.29 24.83
CA ALA A 228 -24.08 45.35 24.86
C ALA A 228 -24.30 44.73 26.24
N ALA A 229 -25.57 44.51 26.60
CA ALA A 229 -25.96 43.97 27.91
C ALA A 229 -25.47 42.53 28.12
N GLU A 230 -25.47 41.73 27.05
CA GLU A 230 -24.92 40.37 27.01
C GLU A 230 -24.13 40.19 25.70
N ASP A 231 -23.04 39.43 25.76
CA ASP A 231 -22.27 39.07 24.56
C ASP A 231 -22.89 37.86 23.87
N VAL A 232 -22.82 37.82 22.53
CA VAL A 232 -23.35 36.71 21.74
C VAL A 232 -22.28 35.67 21.43
N LEU A 233 -22.66 34.39 21.51
CA LEU A 233 -21.82 33.26 21.11
C LEU A 233 -21.97 32.96 19.62
N VAL A 234 -20.86 32.99 18.89
CA VAL A 234 -20.75 32.60 17.49
C VAL A 234 -19.98 31.30 17.38
N LYS A 235 -20.51 30.30 16.66
CA LYS A 235 -19.83 29.03 16.40
C LYS A 235 -19.49 28.88 14.92
N VAL A 236 -18.20 28.77 14.61
CA VAL A 236 -17.71 28.53 13.24
C VAL A 236 -17.14 27.12 13.20
N SER A 237 -17.88 26.19 12.59
CA SER A 237 -17.42 24.82 12.36
C SER A 237 -16.58 24.76 11.08
N ILE A 238 -15.46 24.06 11.12
CA ILE A 238 -14.61 23.86 9.94
C ILE A 238 -14.93 22.49 9.34
N LYS A 239 -14.95 22.41 8.00
CA LYS A 239 -14.92 21.17 7.24
C LYS A 239 -13.55 21.01 6.58
N PRO A 240 -13.03 19.77 6.47
CA PRO A 240 -11.85 19.51 5.67
C PRO A 240 -12.10 19.85 4.19
N THR A 241 -11.03 20.09 3.44
CA THR A 241 -11.13 20.24 1.99
C THR A 241 -11.43 18.87 1.38
N CYS A 242 -12.46 18.78 0.55
CA CYS A 242 -12.69 17.55 -0.21
C CYS A 242 -11.52 17.33 -1.18
N THR A 243 -10.92 16.15 -1.11
CA THR A 243 -9.83 15.72 -1.99
C THR A 243 -10.30 14.50 -2.77
N PRO A 244 -10.35 14.54 -4.11
CA PRO A 244 -10.76 13.39 -4.90
C PRO A 244 -9.83 12.20 -4.66
N GLY A 245 -10.40 11.00 -4.50
CA GLY A 245 -9.61 9.84 -4.10
C GLY A 245 -10.45 8.64 -3.65
N TRP A 246 -9.82 7.47 -3.61
CA TRP A 246 -10.42 6.27 -3.04
C TRP A 246 -10.44 6.33 -1.51
N GLN A 247 -11.61 6.09 -0.92
CA GLN A 247 -11.87 6.10 0.52
C GLN A 247 -12.34 4.72 0.97
N GLY A 248 -12.10 4.35 2.24
CA GLY A 248 -12.64 3.11 2.82
C GLY A 248 -11.93 1.80 2.42
N TRP A 249 -10.68 1.89 1.96
CA TRP A 249 -9.80 0.74 1.73
C TRP A 249 -8.79 0.59 2.88
N ASN A 250 -8.25 -0.61 3.08
CA ASN A 250 -7.17 -0.88 4.04
C ASN A 250 -5.85 -1.06 3.30
N ASN A 251 -4.77 -0.44 3.78
CA ASN A 251 -3.45 -0.54 3.16
C ASN A 251 -2.66 -1.80 3.53
N ARG A 252 -3.04 -2.46 4.63
CA ARG A 252 -2.58 -3.79 5.04
C ARG A 252 -3.80 -4.70 5.10
N ILE A 253 -3.74 -5.79 4.35
CA ILE A 253 -4.73 -6.85 4.32
C ILE A 253 -4.00 -8.15 4.65
N GLU A 254 -4.49 -8.95 5.61
CA GLU A 254 -3.84 -10.20 6.00
C GLU A 254 -4.59 -11.37 5.37
N TYR A 255 -3.85 -12.26 4.69
CA TYR A 255 -4.40 -13.45 4.05
C TYR A 255 -3.92 -14.69 4.79
N GLU A 256 -4.87 -15.37 5.42
CA GLU A 256 -4.67 -16.67 6.06
C GLU A 256 -4.77 -17.81 5.04
N PRO A 257 -3.72 -18.64 4.88
CA PRO A 257 -3.72 -19.77 3.97
C PRO A 257 -4.91 -20.72 4.16
N GLY A 258 -5.48 -21.20 3.05
CA GLY A 258 -6.60 -22.15 3.06
C GLY A 258 -7.99 -21.54 3.25
N THR A 259 -8.11 -20.22 3.50
CA THR A 259 -9.42 -19.53 3.60
C THR A 259 -10.09 -19.26 2.25
N GLY A 260 -9.36 -19.40 1.13
CA GLY A 260 -9.89 -19.33 -0.23
C GLY A 260 -9.80 -17.93 -0.84
N THR A 261 -10.93 -17.22 -0.93
CA THR A 261 -11.00 -15.87 -1.53
C THR A 261 -11.24 -14.81 -0.48
N LEU A 262 -10.38 -13.79 -0.44
CA LEU A 262 -10.43 -12.70 0.52
C LEU A 262 -10.79 -11.38 -0.19
N ALA A 263 -11.93 -10.78 0.17
CA ALA A 263 -12.35 -9.48 -0.37
C ALA A 263 -11.33 -8.38 0.00
N LEU A 264 -10.79 -7.68 -1.01
CA LEU A 264 -9.75 -6.67 -0.80
C LEU A 264 -10.31 -5.33 -0.34
N PHE A 265 -11.46 -4.95 -0.89
CA PHE A 265 -11.95 -3.56 -0.82
C PHE A 265 -13.41 -3.43 -0.34
N PRO A 266 -13.86 -4.13 0.73
CA PRO A 266 -15.28 -4.27 1.06
C PRO A 266 -16.03 -2.97 1.40
N ASN A 267 -15.33 -1.89 1.75
CA ASN A 267 -15.93 -0.58 2.09
C ASN A 267 -15.47 0.54 1.15
N VAL A 268 -14.87 0.19 0.01
CA VAL A 268 -14.25 1.18 -0.89
C VAL A 268 -15.31 2.03 -1.61
N ARG A 269 -14.99 3.29 -1.81
CA ARG A 269 -15.78 4.25 -2.59
C ARG A 269 -14.91 5.33 -3.23
N LEU A 270 -15.29 5.82 -4.40
CA LEU A 270 -14.61 6.94 -5.06
C LEU A 270 -15.24 8.28 -4.66
N GLU A 271 -14.45 9.15 -4.02
CA GLU A 271 -14.85 10.53 -3.72
C GLU A 271 -14.53 11.45 -4.91
N THR A 272 -15.54 12.15 -5.44
CA THR A 272 -15.41 13.07 -6.59
C THR A 272 -15.73 14.54 -6.27
N CYS A 273 -15.99 14.86 -4.99
CA CYS A 273 -16.15 16.25 -4.54
C CYS A 273 -17.25 17.07 -5.24
N GLU A 274 -18.38 16.42 -5.54
CA GLU A 274 -19.57 17.00 -6.20
C GLU A 274 -19.37 17.41 -7.67
N GLU A 275 -18.28 16.99 -8.34
CA GLU A 275 -18.09 17.19 -9.78
C GLU A 275 -18.84 16.15 -10.65
N SER A 276 -19.30 16.58 -11.83
CA SER A 276 -20.07 15.75 -12.76
C SER A 276 -19.16 14.90 -13.66
N VAL A 277 -19.14 13.59 -13.41
CA VAL A 277 -18.34 12.60 -14.14
C VAL A 277 -19.15 12.02 -15.32
N ALA A 278 -18.46 11.72 -16.43
CA ALA A 278 -19.01 11.04 -17.60
C ALA A 278 -18.57 9.57 -17.69
N SER A 279 -17.31 9.26 -17.32
CA SER A 279 -16.89 7.88 -17.08
C SER A 279 -15.67 7.81 -16.16
N VAL A 280 -15.52 6.66 -15.50
CA VAL A 280 -14.37 6.31 -14.67
C VAL A 280 -13.78 5.00 -15.20
N GLN A 281 -12.46 4.96 -15.31
CA GLN A 281 -11.70 3.74 -15.51
C GLN A 281 -10.78 3.54 -14.30
N ALA A 282 -10.90 2.40 -13.62
CA ALA A 282 -10.10 2.02 -12.48
C ALA A 282 -9.37 0.71 -12.76
N THR A 283 -8.08 0.64 -12.49
CA THR A 283 -7.28 -0.59 -12.63
C THR A 283 -6.69 -0.96 -11.28
N VAL A 284 -6.95 -2.18 -10.83
CA VAL A 284 -6.29 -2.80 -9.67
C VAL A 284 -5.21 -3.74 -10.19
N GLU A 285 -3.99 -3.60 -9.68
CA GLU A 285 -2.81 -4.37 -10.07
C GLU A 285 -2.18 -5.06 -8.85
N LEU A 286 -1.86 -6.34 -8.97
CA LEU A 286 -1.11 -7.13 -8.01
C LEU A 286 0.40 -7.11 -8.38
N GLU A 287 1.08 -6.05 -7.97
CA GLU A 287 2.52 -5.85 -8.19
C GLU A 287 3.36 -6.94 -7.51
N THR A 288 4.17 -7.61 -8.33
CA THR A 288 4.88 -8.86 -7.98
C THR A 288 6.16 -8.96 -8.82
N GLY A 289 7.30 -9.14 -8.15
CA GLY A 289 8.62 -8.89 -8.74
C GLY A 289 9.37 -10.10 -9.30
N HIS A 290 8.86 -11.33 -9.15
CA HIS A 290 9.55 -12.57 -9.53
C HIS A 290 9.04 -13.15 -10.87
N ILE A 291 9.63 -14.27 -11.34
CA ILE A 291 9.28 -14.88 -12.64
C ILE A 291 7.80 -15.26 -12.69
N GLY A 292 7.09 -14.72 -13.68
CA GLY A 292 5.65 -14.83 -13.71
C GLY A 292 5.07 -13.98 -12.59
N LYS A 293 4.70 -12.74 -12.94
CA LYS A 293 3.92 -11.85 -12.07
C LYS A 293 2.87 -12.68 -11.30
N GLY A 294 2.70 -12.41 -10.01
CA GLY A 294 1.63 -12.96 -9.17
C GLY A 294 1.74 -14.43 -8.81
N CYS A 295 2.66 -15.17 -9.42
CA CYS A 295 2.84 -16.58 -9.19
C CYS A 295 4.24 -16.88 -8.71
N ASP A 296 4.30 -17.25 -7.44
CA ASP A 296 5.35 -18.02 -6.76
C ASP A 296 5.58 -19.38 -7.47
N ARG A 297 6.03 -19.38 -8.73
CA ARG A 297 6.27 -20.60 -9.54
C ARG A 297 7.29 -21.53 -8.89
N ASP A 298 8.15 -20.91 -8.09
CA ASP A 298 9.24 -21.33 -7.20
C ASP A 298 8.91 -22.47 -6.20
N THR A 299 7.79 -23.15 -6.40
CA THR A 299 7.30 -24.27 -5.58
C THR A 299 7.74 -25.63 -6.10
N TYR A 300 7.95 -25.77 -7.42
CA TYR A 300 8.35 -27.03 -8.05
C TYR A 300 9.22 -26.75 -9.27
N SER A 301 10.32 -27.48 -9.41
CA SER A 301 11.15 -27.46 -10.62
C SER A 301 10.32 -27.63 -11.90
N GLU A 302 10.66 -26.91 -12.97
CA GLU A 302 9.92 -26.92 -14.24
C GLU A 302 9.66 -28.34 -14.80
N LYS A 303 10.61 -29.27 -14.69
CA LYS A 303 10.42 -30.69 -15.04
C LYS A 303 9.23 -31.32 -14.30
N SER A 304 9.09 -31.00 -13.01
CA SER A 304 8.04 -31.48 -12.11
C SER A 304 6.71 -30.78 -12.35
N LEU A 305 6.73 -29.46 -12.61
CA LEU A 305 5.55 -28.70 -12.99
C LEU A 305 4.95 -29.21 -14.31
N HIS A 306 5.80 -29.51 -15.30
CA HIS A 306 5.41 -30.19 -16.53
C HIS A 306 4.72 -31.54 -16.26
N GLN A 307 5.25 -32.35 -15.33
CA GLN A 307 4.66 -33.63 -14.94
C GLN A 307 3.28 -33.47 -14.27
N LEU A 308 3.15 -32.52 -13.32
CA LEU A 308 1.88 -32.15 -12.66
C LEU A 308 0.82 -31.67 -13.67
N CYS A 309 1.23 -30.89 -14.68
CA CYS A 309 0.35 -30.47 -15.77
C CYS A 309 0.03 -31.58 -16.80
N GLY A 310 0.50 -32.81 -16.60
CA GLY A 310 0.21 -33.95 -17.47
C GLY A 310 1.03 -33.97 -18.77
N ALA A 311 2.16 -33.26 -18.83
CA ALA A 311 3.09 -33.38 -19.96
C ALA A 311 3.74 -34.78 -19.95
N ALA A 312 3.61 -35.52 -21.05
CA ALA A 312 4.27 -36.83 -21.14
C ALA A 312 5.80 -36.69 -21.17
N SER A 313 6.50 -37.67 -20.58
CA SER A 313 7.95 -37.72 -20.38
C SER A 313 8.78 -37.48 -21.65
N GLY A 314 10.05 -37.07 -21.45
CA GLY A 314 11.01 -36.79 -22.54
C GLY A 314 11.25 -35.31 -22.82
N THR A 315 10.79 -34.40 -21.96
CA THR A 315 11.27 -33.00 -21.93
C THR A 315 12.70 -32.96 -21.38
N ALA A 316 13.59 -32.25 -22.05
CA ALA A 316 14.95 -32.01 -21.62
C ALA A 316 15.16 -30.55 -21.26
N GLU A 317 15.82 -30.32 -20.14
CA GLU A 317 16.10 -29.00 -19.58
C GLU A 317 17.50 -28.53 -20.01
N LEU A 318 17.59 -27.33 -20.56
CA LEU A 318 18.85 -26.78 -21.07
C LEU A 318 19.58 -25.92 -20.05
N LEU A 319 18.83 -25.36 -19.09
CA LEU A 319 19.31 -24.53 -17.99
C LEU A 319 18.94 -25.14 -16.62
N PRO A 320 19.39 -26.37 -16.29
CA PRO A 320 19.09 -26.98 -15.00
C PRO A 320 19.91 -26.36 -13.86
N SER A 321 19.39 -26.46 -12.64
CA SER A 321 20.14 -26.16 -11.41
C SER A 321 21.40 -27.03 -11.30
N PRO A 322 22.58 -26.45 -11.00
CA PRO A 322 23.83 -27.18 -10.87
C PRO A 322 23.77 -28.36 -9.90
N SER A 323 24.12 -29.55 -10.39
CA SER A 323 24.21 -30.78 -9.59
C SER A 323 25.33 -31.70 -10.10
N GLY A 324 25.62 -32.78 -9.36
CA GLY A 324 26.77 -33.66 -9.65
C GLY A 324 26.82 -34.26 -11.06
N SER A 325 25.67 -34.39 -11.73
CA SER A 325 25.55 -34.86 -13.13
C SER A 325 25.19 -33.75 -14.13
N LEU A 326 24.83 -32.55 -13.68
CA LEU A 326 24.35 -31.43 -14.49
C LEU A 326 25.15 -30.17 -14.13
N ASN A 327 26.35 -30.00 -14.69
CA ASN A 327 27.31 -28.97 -14.25
C ASN A 327 27.60 -27.86 -15.27
N TRP A 328 26.95 -27.86 -16.45
CA TRP A 328 27.23 -26.89 -17.52
C TRP A 328 26.67 -25.49 -17.27
N THR A 329 25.80 -25.32 -16.26
CA THR A 329 25.20 -24.05 -15.82
C THR A 329 25.96 -23.35 -14.70
N VAL A 330 26.94 -24.01 -14.04
CA VAL A 330 27.69 -23.51 -12.86
C VAL A 330 28.32 -22.12 -13.08
N GLY A 331 28.67 -21.76 -14.32
CA GLY A 331 29.31 -20.49 -14.66
C GLY A 331 28.36 -19.35 -15.05
N LEU A 332 27.04 -19.55 -15.01
CA LEU A 332 26.07 -18.48 -15.23
C LEU A 332 25.74 -17.75 -13.92
N PRO A 333 25.56 -16.43 -13.94
CA PRO A 333 25.00 -15.71 -12.81
C PRO A 333 23.52 -16.07 -12.64
N THR A 334 23.10 -16.25 -11.39
CA THR A 334 21.72 -16.48 -11.01
C THR A 334 21.23 -15.37 -10.08
N ASP A 335 19.95 -15.03 -10.14
CA ASP A 335 19.34 -14.20 -9.11
C ASP A 335 19.30 -14.95 -7.77
N ASN A 336 19.39 -14.24 -6.64
CA ASN A 336 19.38 -14.82 -5.29
C ASN A 336 17.94 -15.03 -4.78
N GLY A 337 17.08 -15.59 -5.62
CA GLY A 337 15.74 -16.07 -5.24
C GLY A 337 15.87 -17.35 -4.40
N HIS A 338 15.13 -17.44 -3.29
CA HIS A 338 15.38 -18.44 -2.24
C HIS A 338 14.54 -19.72 -2.36
N ASP A 339 13.71 -19.83 -3.41
CA ASP A 339 12.78 -20.93 -3.69
C ASP A 339 12.91 -21.36 -5.19
N SER A 340 12.42 -22.55 -5.55
CA SER A 340 12.95 -23.55 -6.53
C SER A 340 13.67 -23.15 -7.83
N ASP A 341 13.32 -22.06 -8.51
CA ASP A 341 13.66 -21.87 -9.94
C ASP A 341 14.82 -20.88 -10.15
N GLN A 342 15.92 -21.38 -10.73
CA GLN A 342 17.09 -20.53 -11.01
C GLN A 342 16.83 -19.59 -12.19
N VAL A 343 16.72 -18.29 -11.88
CA VAL A 343 16.73 -17.21 -12.87
C VAL A 343 18.14 -17.05 -13.41
N PHE A 344 18.40 -17.35 -14.68
CA PHE A 344 19.73 -17.16 -15.28
C PHE A 344 19.82 -15.79 -15.95
N GLU A 345 20.77 -14.96 -15.52
CA GLU A 345 21.05 -13.65 -16.13
C GLU A 345 22.05 -13.79 -17.29
N PHE A 346 21.79 -13.07 -18.38
CA PHE A 346 22.67 -12.95 -19.53
C PHE A 346 22.93 -11.46 -19.79
N ASN A 347 24.17 -11.02 -19.55
CA ASN A 347 24.59 -9.62 -19.72
C ASN A 347 25.02 -9.26 -21.16
N GLY A 348 24.78 -10.13 -22.15
CA GLY A 348 25.28 -9.97 -23.50
C GLY A 348 26.75 -10.38 -23.72
N THR A 349 27.33 -11.17 -22.80
CA THR A 349 28.63 -11.85 -22.98
C THR A 349 28.63 -13.32 -22.58
N GLN A 350 27.63 -13.77 -21.83
CA GLN A 350 27.51 -15.15 -21.35
C GLN A 350 26.81 -16.06 -22.37
N ALA A 351 27.24 -17.32 -22.42
CA ALA A 351 26.63 -18.36 -23.22
C ALA A 351 26.99 -19.74 -22.65
N VAL A 352 26.10 -20.72 -22.83
CA VAL A 352 26.26 -22.07 -22.29
C VAL A 352 26.18 -23.10 -23.40
N ARG A 353 27.02 -24.14 -23.30
CA ARG A 353 27.05 -25.28 -24.21
C ARG A 353 26.31 -26.44 -23.58
N VAL A 354 25.28 -26.92 -24.25
CA VAL A 354 24.56 -28.12 -23.81
C VAL A 354 25.41 -29.35 -24.22
N PRO A 355 25.69 -30.29 -23.31
CA PRO A 355 26.44 -31.50 -23.64
C PRO A 355 25.74 -32.40 -24.68
N ASP A 356 26.55 -33.13 -25.45
CA ASP A 356 26.05 -34.14 -26.39
C ASP A 356 25.23 -35.20 -25.65
N GLY A 357 24.02 -35.50 -26.15
CA GLY A 357 23.14 -36.53 -25.59
C GLY A 357 22.04 -36.02 -24.64
N VAL A 358 22.09 -34.76 -24.18
CA VAL A 358 20.99 -34.16 -23.39
C VAL A 358 19.74 -33.92 -24.27
N VAL A 359 19.96 -33.45 -25.50
CA VAL A 359 18.91 -33.24 -26.51
C VAL A 359 19.38 -33.74 -27.87
N SER A 360 18.51 -34.47 -28.56
CA SER A 360 18.63 -34.77 -29.98
C SER A 360 17.29 -34.44 -30.66
N VAL A 361 17.26 -33.35 -31.43
CA VAL A 361 16.08 -32.95 -32.21
C VAL A 361 16.23 -33.49 -33.64
N ASN A 362 15.30 -34.32 -34.08
CA ASN A 362 15.18 -34.72 -35.48
C ASN A 362 14.31 -33.68 -36.22
N PRO A 363 14.82 -32.93 -37.23
CA PRO A 363 14.05 -31.89 -37.93
C PRO A 363 12.82 -32.39 -38.71
N LYS A 364 12.62 -33.72 -38.79
CA LYS A 364 11.46 -34.38 -39.42
C LYS A 364 10.37 -34.77 -38.44
N GLU A 365 10.65 -34.73 -37.14
CA GLU A 365 9.70 -35.02 -36.08
C GLU A 365 9.22 -33.71 -35.46
N PRO A 366 7.97 -33.64 -34.96
CA PRO A 366 7.48 -32.46 -34.27
C PRO A 366 8.23 -32.27 -32.95
N PHE A 367 8.53 -31.03 -32.58
CA PHE A 367 9.18 -30.71 -31.32
C PHE A 367 8.66 -29.40 -30.71
N THR A 368 8.88 -29.23 -29.42
CA THR A 368 8.51 -28.03 -28.67
C THR A 368 9.74 -27.40 -28.04
N ILE A 369 9.79 -26.06 -28.06
CA ILE A 369 10.70 -25.24 -27.24
C ILE A 369 9.82 -24.43 -26.29
N SER A 370 10.12 -24.42 -24.99
CA SER A 370 9.44 -23.58 -23.98
C SER A 370 10.48 -22.78 -23.21
N VAL A 371 10.22 -21.51 -22.93
CA VAL A 371 11.11 -20.63 -22.17
C VAL A 371 10.34 -19.49 -21.51
N TRP A 372 10.70 -19.16 -20.27
CA TRP A 372 10.35 -17.87 -19.67
C TRP A 372 11.46 -16.88 -19.99
N MET A 373 11.09 -15.73 -20.55
CA MET A 373 12.04 -14.70 -20.95
C MET A 373 11.60 -13.34 -20.43
N ARG A 374 12.56 -12.62 -19.84
CA ARG A 374 12.52 -11.17 -19.67
C ARG A 374 13.66 -10.58 -20.49
N HIS A 375 13.33 -9.91 -21.59
CA HIS A 375 14.34 -9.32 -22.47
C HIS A 375 14.84 -7.99 -21.89
N GLY A 376 16.16 -7.76 -22.01
CA GLY A 376 16.80 -6.54 -21.53
C GLY A 376 16.55 -5.30 -22.40
N PRO A 377 17.11 -4.14 -22.01
CA PRO A 377 16.84 -2.86 -22.67
C PRO A 377 17.23 -2.86 -24.15
N PHE A 378 16.33 -2.29 -24.96
CA PHE A 378 16.23 -2.48 -26.41
C PHE A 378 17.54 -2.35 -27.21
N GLY A 379 17.99 -3.49 -27.77
CA GLY A 379 19.09 -3.56 -28.74
C GLY A 379 18.62 -3.55 -30.21
N ARG A 380 19.32 -2.80 -31.08
CA ARG A 380 19.19 -2.90 -32.55
C ARG A 380 19.97 -4.07 -33.18
N LYS A 381 20.52 -4.97 -32.37
CA LYS A 381 21.34 -6.11 -32.82
C LYS A 381 20.50 -7.39 -32.80
N LYS A 382 21.00 -8.45 -33.43
CA LYS A 382 20.44 -9.81 -33.30
C LYS A 382 20.98 -10.44 -32.02
N GLU A 383 20.08 -10.98 -31.20
CA GLU A 383 20.36 -11.51 -29.87
C GLU A 383 19.73 -12.90 -29.74
N THR A 384 20.53 -13.94 -29.44
CA THR A 384 20.14 -15.34 -29.67
C THR A 384 19.92 -16.09 -28.37
N ILE A 385 18.68 -16.54 -28.16
CA ILE A 385 18.26 -17.33 -27.00
C ILE A 385 18.79 -18.75 -27.13
N LEU A 386 18.61 -19.37 -28.30
CA LEU A 386 19.00 -20.75 -28.58
C LEU A 386 19.55 -20.88 -30.01
N CYS A 387 20.63 -21.64 -30.18
CA CYS A 387 21.26 -21.87 -31.48
C CYS A 387 21.85 -23.29 -31.58
N SER A 388 21.40 -24.04 -32.58
CA SER A 388 21.99 -25.31 -33.01
C SER A 388 22.78 -25.09 -34.30
N SER A 389 24.08 -25.34 -34.24
CA SER A 389 25.04 -25.10 -35.34
C SER A 389 25.99 -26.29 -35.49
N ASP A 390 26.64 -26.43 -36.64
CA ASP A 390 27.67 -27.46 -36.82
C ASP A 390 28.78 -27.37 -35.74
N LYS A 391 29.28 -28.52 -35.26
CA LYS A 391 30.35 -28.63 -34.25
C LYS A 391 31.75 -28.31 -34.80
N THR A 392 31.92 -28.43 -36.11
CA THR A 392 33.15 -28.07 -36.85
C THR A 392 32.79 -27.22 -38.06
N ASP A 393 33.63 -26.27 -38.46
CA ASP A 393 33.41 -25.42 -39.65
C ASP A 393 32.10 -24.59 -39.54
N MET A 394 31.83 -24.09 -38.33
CA MET A 394 30.52 -23.97 -37.66
C MET A 394 29.48 -22.96 -38.25
N ASN A 395 29.61 -22.57 -39.52
CA ASN A 395 28.82 -21.53 -40.21
C ASN A 395 27.34 -21.88 -40.48
N ARG A 396 26.93 -23.15 -40.34
CA ARG A 396 25.57 -23.58 -40.72
C ARG A 396 24.71 -23.74 -39.47
N HIS A 397 23.75 -22.84 -39.32
CA HIS A 397 22.69 -22.91 -38.31
C HIS A 397 21.60 -23.86 -38.81
N HIS A 398 21.32 -24.90 -38.03
CA HIS A 398 20.27 -25.90 -38.30
C HIS A 398 18.93 -25.41 -37.75
N TYR A 399 18.92 -24.91 -36.52
CA TYR A 399 17.81 -24.12 -35.99
C TYR A 399 18.30 -23.07 -34.99
N SER A 400 17.55 -21.98 -34.84
CA SER A 400 17.86 -20.95 -33.84
C SER A 400 16.61 -20.12 -33.49
N LEU A 401 16.46 -19.81 -32.21
CA LEU A 401 15.46 -18.88 -31.68
C LEU A 401 16.17 -17.60 -31.23
N TYR A 402 15.77 -16.45 -31.77
CA TYR A 402 16.44 -15.18 -31.51
C TYR A 402 15.50 -13.97 -31.56
N VAL A 403 15.93 -12.89 -30.91
CA VAL A 403 15.30 -11.58 -30.89
C VAL A 403 16.03 -10.63 -31.85
N HIS A 404 15.29 -9.75 -32.50
CA HIS A 404 15.83 -8.68 -33.34
C HIS A 404 14.91 -7.46 -33.36
N GLY A 405 15.16 -6.51 -32.46
CA GLY A 405 14.19 -5.50 -32.07
C GLY A 405 12.94 -6.15 -31.45
N CYS A 406 11.75 -5.57 -31.63
CA CYS A 406 10.49 -6.14 -31.12
C CYS A 406 9.95 -7.27 -32.02
N ARG A 407 10.83 -8.22 -32.36
CA ARG A 407 10.50 -9.41 -33.13
C ARG A 407 11.18 -10.62 -32.53
N LEU A 408 10.39 -11.66 -32.28
CA LEU A 408 10.88 -13.02 -32.07
C LEU A 408 10.96 -13.70 -33.44
N VAL A 409 12.07 -14.39 -33.71
CA VAL A 409 12.30 -15.07 -34.98
C VAL A 409 12.82 -16.47 -34.71
N PHE A 410 12.21 -17.45 -35.38
CA PHE A 410 12.63 -18.84 -35.36
C PHE A 410 13.14 -19.25 -36.74
N LEU A 411 14.41 -19.66 -36.80
CA LEU A 411 15.05 -20.27 -37.96
C LEU A 411 15.02 -21.79 -37.81
N LEU A 412 14.60 -22.50 -38.85
CA LEU A 412 14.70 -23.95 -39.00
C LEU A 412 15.09 -24.29 -40.44
N ARG A 413 16.33 -24.71 -40.66
CA ARG A 413 16.79 -25.22 -41.95
C ARG A 413 16.62 -26.74 -42.01
N GLN A 414 15.99 -27.20 -43.08
CA GLN A 414 15.77 -28.62 -43.29
C GLN A 414 17.04 -29.35 -43.74
N ASP A 415 17.17 -30.59 -43.27
CA ASP A 415 18.10 -31.58 -43.80
C ASP A 415 17.93 -31.78 -45.33
N PRO A 416 18.97 -32.29 -46.01
CA PRO A 416 18.94 -32.42 -47.46
C PRO A 416 17.86 -33.40 -47.93
N SER A 417 16.82 -32.89 -48.58
CA SER A 417 15.86 -33.68 -49.36
C SER A 417 16.32 -33.85 -50.82
N GLU A 418 15.91 -34.93 -51.48
CA GLU A 418 16.21 -35.15 -52.91
C GLU A 418 15.64 -34.03 -53.81
N GLU A 419 14.55 -33.39 -53.39
CA GLU A 419 14.02 -32.20 -54.04
C GLU A 419 14.69 -30.91 -53.53
N LYS A 420 15.35 -30.19 -54.45
CA LYS A 420 15.89 -28.83 -54.23
C LYS A 420 14.81 -27.76 -54.47
N LYS A 421 13.78 -27.75 -53.62
CA LYS A 421 12.77 -26.69 -53.58
C LYS A 421 13.04 -25.77 -52.39
N TYR A 422 12.70 -24.49 -52.53
CA TYR A 422 12.57 -23.58 -51.39
C TYR A 422 11.56 -24.15 -50.40
N LYS A 423 11.83 -23.97 -49.11
CA LYS A 423 10.99 -24.42 -48.00
C LYS A 423 10.92 -23.31 -46.95
N PRO A 424 9.79 -23.17 -46.22
CA PRO A 424 9.72 -22.34 -45.02
C PRO A 424 10.92 -22.56 -44.10
N ALA A 425 11.62 -21.49 -43.75
CA ALA A 425 12.88 -21.56 -43.01
C ALA A 425 12.97 -20.54 -41.88
N GLU A 426 12.49 -19.31 -42.07
CA GLU A 426 12.39 -18.33 -40.98
C GLU A 426 10.94 -17.91 -40.73
N PHE A 427 10.51 -17.98 -39.47
CA PHE A 427 9.19 -17.60 -39.00
C PHE A 427 9.33 -16.37 -38.10
N HIS A 428 8.61 -15.30 -38.41
CA HIS A 428 8.76 -14.00 -37.73
C HIS A 428 7.46 -13.58 -37.04
N TRP A 429 7.55 -13.19 -35.78
CA TRP A 429 6.45 -12.61 -34.99
C TRP A 429 6.84 -11.19 -34.54
N LYS A 430 5.92 -10.23 -34.61
CA LYS A 430 6.10 -8.89 -34.05
C LYS A 430 5.27 -8.82 -32.75
N LEU A 431 5.94 -8.65 -31.62
CA LEU A 431 5.38 -8.81 -30.29
C LEU A 431 5.83 -7.64 -29.41
N ASN A 432 4.93 -7.13 -28.58
CA ASN A 432 5.26 -6.08 -27.62
C ASN A 432 5.97 -6.69 -26.39
N GLN A 433 5.58 -7.92 -26.03
CA GLN A 433 6.12 -8.83 -25.00
C GLN A 433 7.62 -9.17 -25.11
N VAL A 434 8.29 -8.62 -26.12
CA VAL A 434 9.74 -8.76 -26.37
C VAL A 434 10.46 -7.43 -26.12
N CYS A 435 9.73 -6.36 -25.77
CA CYS A 435 10.20 -4.97 -25.72
C CYS A 435 9.64 -4.15 -24.56
N ASP A 436 8.80 -4.73 -23.70
CA ASP A 436 8.22 -4.13 -22.49
C ASP A 436 9.06 -4.39 -21.22
N GLU A 437 10.15 -5.15 -21.34
CA GLU A 437 11.07 -5.50 -20.24
C GLU A 437 10.40 -6.29 -19.10
N GLU A 438 9.28 -6.96 -19.40
CA GLU A 438 8.51 -7.81 -18.47
C GLU A 438 8.77 -9.31 -18.69
N TRP A 439 8.28 -10.16 -17.78
CA TRP A 439 8.36 -11.62 -17.87
C TRP A 439 7.20 -12.20 -18.69
N HIS A 440 7.53 -12.95 -19.75
CA HIS A 440 6.56 -13.64 -20.61
C HIS A 440 6.94 -15.10 -20.87
N HIS A 441 5.92 -15.94 -21.08
CA HIS A 441 6.09 -17.36 -21.41
C HIS A 441 5.99 -17.59 -22.92
N PHE A 442 7.05 -18.12 -23.52
CA PHE A 442 7.10 -18.40 -24.95
C PHE A 442 7.17 -19.91 -25.19
N VAL A 443 6.17 -20.47 -25.89
CA VAL A 443 6.15 -21.88 -26.30
C VAL A 443 6.03 -21.99 -27.81
N LEU A 444 7.05 -22.52 -28.47
CA LEU A 444 7.04 -22.80 -29.91
C LEU A 444 6.71 -24.28 -30.13
N ASN A 445 5.56 -24.56 -30.71
CA ASN A 445 5.20 -25.86 -31.26
C ASN A 445 5.62 -25.92 -32.74
N VAL A 446 6.61 -26.74 -33.06
CA VAL A 446 7.21 -26.88 -34.39
C VAL A 446 6.70 -28.17 -35.04
N GLU A 447 5.83 -28.05 -36.03
CA GLU A 447 5.31 -29.17 -36.84
C GLU A 447 5.47 -28.82 -38.33
N PHE A 448 6.66 -29.06 -38.86
CA PHE A 448 7.04 -28.60 -40.21
C PHE A 448 6.01 -29.05 -41.28
N PRO A 449 5.49 -28.14 -42.14
CA PRO A 449 5.99 -26.78 -42.41
C PRO A 449 5.42 -25.66 -41.53
N SER A 450 4.61 -25.98 -40.52
CA SER A 450 4.00 -25.01 -39.59
C SER A 450 4.85 -24.78 -38.35
N VAL A 451 4.75 -23.57 -37.78
CA VAL A 451 5.24 -23.25 -36.43
C VAL A 451 4.21 -22.37 -35.75
N THR A 452 3.64 -22.85 -34.65
CA THR A 452 2.71 -22.09 -33.82
C THR A 452 3.45 -21.60 -32.57
N LEU A 453 3.49 -20.29 -32.39
CA LEU A 453 3.97 -19.67 -31.16
C LEU A 453 2.79 -19.48 -30.21
N TYR A 454 2.99 -19.81 -28.94
CA TYR A 454 2.15 -19.34 -27.85
C TYR A 454 2.95 -18.33 -27.04
N VAL A 455 2.33 -17.20 -26.74
CA VAL A 455 2.82 -16.20 -25.78
C VAL A 455 1.74 -16.13 -24.70
N ASP A 456 2.10 -16.40 -23.45
CA ASP A 456 1.18 -16.29 -22.32
C ASP A 456 -0.15 -17.06 -22.52
N GLY A 457 -0.06 -18.30 -23.03
CA GLY A 457 -1.21 -19.15 -23.35
C GLY A 457 -1.99 -18.79 -24.64
N VAL A 458 -1.76 -17.60 -25.21
CA VAL A 458 -2.40 -17.10 -26.44
C VAL A 458 -1.60 -17.52 -27.67
N SER A 459 -2.25 -18.06 -28.69
CA SER A 459 -1.61 -18.46 -29.95
C SER A 459 -1.39 -17.28 -30.90
N HIS A 460 -0.17 -17.14 -31.41
CA HIS A 460 0.25 -16.13 -32.38
C HIS A 460 0.75 -16.77 -33.68
N GLU A 461 0.11 -16.44 -34.79
CA GLU A 461 0.56 -16.81 -36.13
C GLU A 461 1.71 -15.91 -36.61
N PRO A 462 2.68 -16.43 -37.38
CA PRO A 462 3.80 -15.63 -37.90
C PRO A 462 3.30 -14.62 -38.95
N PHE A 463 3.70 -13.35 -38.83
CA PHE A 463 3.29 -12.31 -39.77
C PHE A 463 4.00 -12.42 -41.13
N SER A 464 5.19 -13.04 -41.14
CA SER A 464 5.92 -13.37 -42.37
C SER A 464 6.73 -14.64 -42.18
N VAL A 465 6.71 -15.48 -43.23
CA VAL A 465 7.53 -16.69 -43.32
C VAL A 465 8.45 -16.54 -44.53
N THR A 466 9.75 -16.68 -44.33
CA THR A 466 10.77 -16.61 -45.39
C THR A 466 11.22 -18.02 -45.75
N GLU A 467 11.35 -18.30 -47.04
CA GLU A 467 11.83 -19.58 -47.54
C GLU A 467 13.35 -19.55 -47.81
N ASP A 468 14.05 -20.64 -47.48
CA ASP A 468 15.49 -20.84 -47.74
C ASP A 468 15.72 -22.21 -48.42
N TYR A 469 16.94 -22.44 -48.92
CA TYR A 469 17.34 -23.75 -49.41
C TYR A 469 17.63 -24.72 -48.26
N PRO A 470 17.29 -26.02 -48.40
CA PRO A 470 17.76 -27.06 -47.50
C PRO A 470 19.29 -27.11 -47.41
N LEU A 471 19.81 -27.49 -46.24
CA LEU A 471 21.25 -27.59 -46.02
C LEU A 471 21.89 -28.63 -46.96
N HIS A 472 23.14 -28.39 -47.35
CA HIS A 472 23.91 -29.37 -48.11
C HIS A 472 24.30 -30.58 -47.23
N PRO A 473 24.31 -31.82 -47.77
CA PRO A 473 24.65 -33.01 -46.99
C PRO A 473 26.02 -32.93 -46.32
N SER A 474 26.06 -33.21 -45.03
CA SER A 474 27.26 -33.19 -44.21
C SER A 474 27.24 -34.30 -43.17
N LYS A 475 28.41 -34.78 -42.77
CA LYS A 475 28.59 -35.75 -41.68
C LYS A 475 29.13 -35.09 -40.41
N ILE A 476 28.77 -33.83 -40.19
CA ILE A 476 29.23 -33.01 -39.07
C ILE A 476 28.14 -33.06 -38.01
N GLU A 477 28.53 -33.36 -36.76
CA GLU A 477 27.64 -33.30 -35.59
C GLU A 477 27.23 -31.85 -35.32
N THR A 478 26.09 -31.64 -34.67
CA THR A 478 25.65 -30.31 -34.22
C THR A 478 26.04 -30.05 -32.77
N GLN A 479 26.20 -28.77 -32.42
CA GLN A 479 26.40 -28.26 -31.07
C GLN A 479 25.27 -27.29 -30.76
N LEU A 480 24.58 -27.53 -29.65
CA LEU A 480 23.54 -26.65 -29.11
C LEU A 480 24.16 -25.65 -28.12
N VAL A 481 23.81 -24.37 -28.26
CA VAL A 481 24.28 -23.25 -27.44
C VAL A 481 23.08 -22.40 -27.00
N VAL A 482 23.07 -22.01 -25.73
CA VAL A 482 22.11 -21.09 -25.10
C VAL A 482 22.77 -19.74 -24.88
N GLY A 483 22.02 -18.65 -25.08
CA GLY A 483 22.47 -17.27 -24.82
C GLY A 483 23.42 -16.67 -25.86
N ALA A 484 23.84 -17.42 -26.88
CA ALA A 484 24.57 -16.93 -28.05
C ALA A 484 24.45 -17.90 -29.24
N CYS A 485 25.00 -17.50 -30.38
CA CYS A 485 25.15 -18.35 -31.55
C CYS A 485 26.58 -18.24 -32.11
N TRP A 486 27.08 -19.26 -32.79
CA TRP A 486 28.43 -19.20 -33.36
C TRP A 486 28.51 -18.31 -34.61
N GLN A 487 29.63 -17.60 -34.78
CA GLN A 487 29.91 -16.79 -35.98
C GLN A 487 31.38 -16.86 -36.43
N ASP A 488 31.60 -17.05 -37.74
CA ASP A 488 32.93 -17.08 -38.37
C ASP A 488 33.58 -15.69 -38.47
N LYS A 489 34.89 -15.63 -38.24
CA LYS A 489 35.77 -14.47 -38.48
C LYS A 489 35.66 -13.95 -39.93
N ASN A 490 35.40 -14.81 -40.91
CA ASN A 490 35.37 -14.44 -42.32
C ASN A 490 34.31 -13.38 -42.71
N PHE A 491 33.23 -13.21 -41.94
CA PHE A 491 32.19 -12.24 -42.29
C PHE A 491 32.63 -10.78 -42.09
N LYS A 492 33.51 -10.50 -41.12
CA LYS A 492 34.10 -9.15 -40.95
C LYS A 492 35.09 -8.81 -42.07
N ASN A 493 35.83 -9.80 -42.58
CA ASN A 493 36.79 -9.60 -43.68
C ASN A 493 36.13 -9.28 -45.03
N ARG A 494 34.88 -9.72 -45.28
CA ARG A 494 34.14 -9.33 -46.50
C ARG A 494 33.65 -7.88 -46.50
N SER A 495 33.49 -7.24 -45.34
CA SER A 495 33.06 -5.85 -45.23
C SER A 495 34.21 -4.84 -44.99
N LYS A 496 35.46 -5.33 -44.85
CA LYS A 496 36.66 -4.49 -44.72
C LYS A 496 37.77 -4.92 -45.69
N ASN A 497 37.45 -4.97 -46.98
CA ASN A 497 38.47 -4.92 -48.03
C ASN A 497 38.93 -3.47 -48.27
N LEU A 498 39.59 -2.89 -47.25
CA LEU A 498 40.60 -1.86 -47.46
C LEU A 498 41.63 -1.91 -46.32
N ASN A 499 42.83 -2.38 -46.66
CA ASN A 499 44.10 -2.20 -45.97
C ASN A 499 44.17 -2.57 -44.47
N SER A 500 44.66 -3.79 -44.16
CA SER A 500 45.93 -3.96 -43.44
C SER A 500 46.30 -5.45 -43.32
N GLU A 501 47.43 -5.85 -43.89
CA GLU A 501 48.10 -7.10 -43.54
C GLU A 501 49.06 -6.84 -42.36
N LYS A 502 48.93 -7.58 -41.24
CA LYS A 502 50.05 -8.13 -40.45
C LYS A 502 49.61 -8.88 -39.19
N ALA A 503 50.26 -10.04 -38.99
CA ALA A 503 50.60 -10.69 -37.71
C ALA A 503 49.46 -11.17 -36.78
N ALA A 504 49.64 -12.23 -35.98
CA ALA A 504 50.58 -13.36 -36.00
C ALA A 504 50.11 -14.45 -35.01
N GLN A 505 50.75 -15.62 -35.05
CA GLN A 505 50.91 -16.65 -34.00
C GLN A 505 49.67 -17.18 -33.23
N GLY A 506 49.59 -18.51 -33.11
CA GLY A 506 48.51 -19.19 -32.38
C GLY A 506 48.77 -19.40 -30.89
N ASP A 507 47.68 -19.61 -30.15
CA ASP A 507 47.61 -19.93 -28.73
C ASP A 507 46.86 -21.28 -28.55
N PRO A 508 47.36 -22.24 -27.74
CA PRO A 508 46.73 -23.55 -27.59
C PRO A 508 45.57 -23.55 -26.57
N GLY A 509 44.61 -22.65 -26.77
CA GLY A 509 43.38 -22.52 -26.00
C GLY A 509 42.31 -21.88 -26.88
N GLY A 510 41.52 -22.70 -27.57
CA GLY A 510 40.66 -22.23 -28.66
C GLY A 510 39.53 -21.32 -28.18
N GLU A 511 39.73 -19.99 -28.23
CA GLU A 511 38.67 -19.00 -28.06
C GLU A 511 37.51 -19.29 -29.00
N LEU A 512 36.33 -19.44 -28.40
CA LEU A 512 35.12 -19.82 -29.10
C LEU A 512 34.44 -18.55 -29.60
N HIS A 513 34.46 -18.33 -30.93
CA HIS A 513 33.85 -17.16 -31.56
C HIS A 513 32.32 -17.24 -31.58
N LEU A 514 31.74 -17.03 -30.40
CA LEU A 514 30.33 -16.78 -30.19
C LEU A 514 30.02 -15.30 -30.48
N ALA A 515 28.82 -15.05 -30.96
CA ALA A 515 28.28 -13.74 -31.24
C ALA A 515 26.76 -13.75 -31.03
N GLN A 516 26.11 -12.61 -31.26
CA GLN A 516 24.66 -12.48 -31.08
C GLN A 516 24.24 -12.89 -29.66
N PHE A 517 25.02 -12.49 -28.66
CA PHE A 517 24.75 -12.78 -27.25
C PHE A 517 23.41 -12.17 -26.83
N PHE A 518 22.65 -12.92 -26.05
CA PHE A 518 21.38 -12.50 -25.48
C PHE A 518 21.57 -11.55 -24.29
N ARG A 519 20.64 -10.59 -24.13
CA ARG A 519 20.57 -9.68 -22.98
C ARG A 519 19.23 -9.80 -22.28
N GLY A 520 19.26 -10.06 -20.98
CA GLY A 520 18.09 -10.24 -20.13
C GLY A 520 18.17 -11.50 -19.29
N ASN A 521 17.02 -12.02 -18.86
CA ASN A 521 16.92 -13.17 -17.98
C ASN A 521 16.14 -14.30 -18.67
N LEU A 522 16.58 -15.55 -18.47
CA LEU A 522 15.92 -16.76 -18.94
C LEU A 522 15.67 -17.71 -17.77
N ALA A 523 14.52 -18.39 -17.78
CA ALA A 523 14.19 -19.47 -16.86
C ALA A 523 13.40 -20.57 -17.60
N GLY A 524 13.41 -21.80 -17.06
CA GLY A 524 12.62 -22.92 -17.59
C GLY A 524 12.86 -23.28 -19.06
N LEU A 525 14.07 -23.01 -19.60
CA LEU A 525 14.37 -23.30 -21.00
C LEU A 525 14.42 -24.81 -21.26
N THR A 526 13.39 -25.32 -21.92
CA THR A 526 13.22 -26.75 -22.20
C THR A 526 12.99 -27.03 -23.69
N VAL A 527 13.43 -28.20 -24.13
CA VAL A 527 13.21 -28.72 -25.48
C VAL A 527 12.69 -30.15 -25.40
N ARG A 528 11.69 -30.48 -26.22
CA ARG A 528 11.05 -31.80 -26.25
C ARG A 528 10.89 -32.29 -27.68
N SER A 529 11.52 -33.41 -28.01
CA SER A 529 11.44 -34.02 -29.35
C SER A 529 10.31 -35.05 -29.44
N GLY A 530 9.73 -35.22 -30.63
CA GLY A 530 8.77 -36.29 -30.96
C GLY A 530 7.30 -36.03 -30.62
N LYS A 531 6.98 -35.06 -29.75
CA LYS A 531 5.58 -34.69 -29.43
C LYS A 531 5.44 -33.21 -29.06
N LEU A 532 4.45 -32.54 -29.67
CA LEU A 532 4.03 -31.17 -29.35
C LEU A 532 3.49 -31.02 -27.92
N ALA A 533 3.51 -29.79 -27.39
CA ALA A 533 2.80 -29.45 -26.17
C ALA A 533 1.30 -29.26 -26.44
N ASP A 534 0.46 -30.00 -25.70
CA ASP A 534 -0.99 -29.89 -25.76
C ASP A 534 -1.43 -28.54 -25.14
N LYS A 535 -2.39 -27.81 -25.74
CA LYS A 535 -2.81 -26.49 -25.23
C LYS A 535 -3.19 -26.50 -23.73
N LYS A 536 -3.81 -27.58 -23.23
CA LYS A 536 -4.12 -27.73 -21.80
C LYS A 536 -2.88 -27.72 -20.89
N VAL A 537 -1.75 -28.25 -21.38
CA VAL A 537 -0.47 -28.25 -20.67
C VAL A 537 0.11 -26.83 -20.68
N ILE A 538 0.06 -26.14 -21.82
CA ILE A 538 0.50 -24.74 -21.93
C ILE A 538 -0.33 -23.83 -21.00
N ASP A 539 -1.66 -23.97 -21.04
CA ASP A 539 -2.57 -23.21 -20.19
C ASP A 539 -2.36 -23.53 -18.70
N CYS A 540 -2.04 -24.78 -18.34
CA CYS A 540 -1.68 -25.18 -16.96
C CYS A 540 -0.33 -24.62 -16.50
N LEU A 541 0.67 -24.59 -17.40
CA LEU A 541 1.99 -24.04 -17.13
C LEU A 541 1.99 -22.51 -17.05
N TYR A 542 1.01 -21.84 -17.66
CA TYR A 542 0.88 -20.38 -17.65
C TYR A 542 -0.09 -19.86 -16.58
N THR A 543 -1.26 -20.48 -16.42
CA THR A 543 -2.36 -19.95 -15.59
C THR A 543 -1.96 -19.88 -14.12
N CYS A 544 -2.21 -18.72 -13.53
CA CYS A 544 -1.85 -18.45 -12.15
C CYS A 544 -2.80 -19.09 -11.12
N LYS A 545 -2.22 -19.68 -10.07
CA LYS A 545 -2.96 -20.17 -8.88
C LYS A 545 -3.20 -19.08 -7.81
N GLU A 546 -2.54 -17.94 -7.95
CA GLU A 546 -2.61 -16.76 -7.09
C GLU A 546 -2.94 -15.55 -7.95
N GLY A 547 -3.86 -14.68 -7.53
CA GLY A 547 -4.26 -13.51 -8.31
C GLY A 547 -5.48 -12.75 -7.77
N LEU A 548 -6.03 -11.90 -8.62
CA LEU A 548 -7.27 -11.16 -8.42
C LEU A 548 -8.45 -11.93 -9.05
N ASP A 549 -9.46 -12.19 -8.23
CA ASP A 549 -10.75 -12.74 -8.61
C ASP A 549 -11.83 -11.64 -8.51
N LEU A 550 -12.92 -11.77 -9.28
CA LEU A 550 -14.02 -10.81 -9.29
C LEU A 550 -15.36 -11.55 -9.13
N GLN A 551 -15.88 -11.53 -7.91
CA GLN A 551 -17.10 -12.26 -7.54
C GLN A 551 -18.36 -11.42 -7.75
N VAL A 552 -18.56 -10.90 -8.97
CA VAL A 552 -19.78 -10.15 -9.31
C VAL A 552 -20.92 -11.12 -9.63
N PRO A 553 -22.07 -11.04 -8.92
CA PRO A 553 -23.27 -11.81 -9.27
C PRO A 553 -23.76 -11.44 -10.69
N GLU A 554 -24.23 -12.42 -11.48
CA GLU A 554 -24.56 -12.24 -12.90
C GLU A 554 -25.57 -11.09 -13.20
N ASP A 555 -26.43 -10.73 -12.26
CA ASP A 555 -27.40 -9.62 -12.40
C ASP A 555 -26.86 -8.24 -11.99
N SER A 556 -25.67 -8.15 -11.37
CA SER A 556 -25.11 -6.92 -10.79
C SER A 556 -24.10 -6.17 -11.69
N GLY A 557 -23.72 -6.73 -12.85
CA GLY A 557 -22.75 -6.12 -13.77
C GLY A 557 -23.32 -5.13 -14.80
N ARG A 558 -24.55 -4.61 -14.62
CA ARG A 558 -25.23 -3.77 -15.63
C ARG A 558 -24.76 -2.32 -15.62
N GLY A 559 -23.59 -2.07 -16.19
CA GLY A 559 -23.04 -0.72 -16.41
C GLY A 559 -21.51 -0.68 -16.47
N VAL A 560 -20.85 -1.66 -15.84
CA VAL A 560 -19.38 -1.72 -15.76
C VAL A 560 -18.82 -2.76 -16.73
N LYS A 561 -17.92 -2.34 -17.62
CA LYS A 561 -17.10 -3.25 -18.44
C LYS A 561 -15.91 -3.71 -17.62
N ILE A 562 -15.70 -5.02 -17.56
CA ILE A 562 -14.59 -5.65 -16.86
C ILE A 562 -13.60 -6.17 -17.90
N HIS A 563 -12.33 -5.80 -17.76
CA HIS A 563 -11.23 -6.36 -18.54
C HIS A 563 -10.22 -6.97 -17.56
N THR A 564 -10.04 -8.28 -17.62
CA THR A 564 -9.08 -9.03 -16.80
C THR A 564 -7.89 -9.45 -17.64
N ASN A 565 -6.68 -9.25 -17.14
CA ASN A 565 -5.45 -9.75 -17.75
C ASN A 565 -5.46 -11.31 -17.71
N PRO A 566 -5.07 -12.06 -18.75
CA PRO A 566 -5.03 -13.53 -18.74
C PRO A 566 -4.22 -14.18 -17.60
N ASN A 567 -3.31 -13.45 -16.93
CA ASN A 567 -2.63 -13.92 -15.71
C ASN A 567 -3.41 -13.68 -14.40
N HIS A 568 -4.58 -13.05 -14.46
CA HIS A 568 -5.43 -12.66 -13.32
C HIS A 568 -4.84 -11.61 -12.36
N LEU A 569 -3.88 -10.79 -12.78
CA LEU A 569 -3.15 -9.89 -11.85
C LEU A 569 -3.48 -8.41 -11.99
N ALA A 570 -4.05 -8.05 -13.14
CA ALA A 570 -4.54 -6.71 -13.39
C ALA A 570 -6.00 -6.83 -13.81
N LEU A 571 -6.86 -6.05 -13.15
CA LEU A 571 -8.29 -6.01 -13.41
C LEU A 571 -8.72 -4.56 -13.58
N THR A 572 -9.21 -4.25 -14.78
CA THR A 572 -9.65 -2.91 -15.17
C THR A 572 -11.17 -2.87 -15.27
N LEU A 573 -11.77 -2.01 -14.46
CA LEU A 573 -13.19 -1.68 -14.47
C LEU A 573 -13.39 -0.34 -15.19
N GLU A 574 -14.35 -0.27 -16.12
CA GLU A 574 -14.76 0.94 -16.81
C GLU A 574 -16.28 1.12 -16.67
N GLY A 575 -16.74 2.21 -16.07
CA GLY A 575 -18.17 2.47 -15.85
C GLY A 575 -18.54 3.95 -15.96
N ASP A 576 -19.81 4.22 -16.23
CA ASP A 576 -20.42 5.56 -16.24
C ASP A 576 -21.10 5.90 -14.90
N ASP A 577 -21.70 4.91 -14.22
CA ASP A 577 -22.22 5.04 -12.86
C ASP A 577 -21.17 4.70 -11.78
N ILE A 578 -20.84 5.69 -10.93
CA ILE A 578 -19.86 5.53 -9.83
C ILE A 578 -20.35 4.53 -8.77
N GLY A 579 -21.66 4.44 -8.52
CA GLY A 579 -22.23 3.52 -7.53
C GLY A 579 -22.17 2.06 -7.96
N GLU A 580 -22.35 1.77 -9.25
CA GLU A 580 -22.10 0.42 -9.79
C GLU A 580 -20.61 0.09 -9.89
N LEU A 581 -19.74 1.08 -10.17
CA LEU A 581 -18.29 0.91 -10.11
C LEU A 581 -17.80 0.59 -8.69
N ASP A 582 -18.26 1.33 -7.68
CA ASP A 582 -17.93 1.10 -6.27
C ASP A 582 -18.33 -0.32 -5.83
N LYS A 583 -19.53 -0.79 -6.22
CA LYS A 583 -19.95 -2.17 -5.98
C LYS A 583 -19.04 -3.19 -6.68
N ALA A 584 -18.66 -2.95 -7.93
CA ALA A 584 -17.77 -3.85 -8.66
C ALA A 584 -16.39 -3.92 -7.97
N MET A 585 -15.83 -2.78 -7.54
CA MET A 585 -14.58 -2.71 -6.76
C MET A 585 -14.69 -3.47 -5.42
N GLN A 586 -15.83 -3.39 -4.72
CA GLN A 586 -16.07 -4.09 -3.45
C GLN A 586 -16.07 -5.63 -3.58
N HIS A 587 -16.32 -6.17 -4.78
CA HIS A 587 -16.29 -7.61 -5.07
C HIS A 587 -14.95 -8.11 -5.65
N ILE A 588 -13.92 -7.25 -5.74
CA ILE A 588 -12.56 -7.68 -6.06
C ILE A 588 -11.99 -8.41 -4.84
N ALA A 589 -11.59 -9.66 -5.05
CA ALA A 589 -10.97 -10.51 -4.05
C ALA A 589 -9.56 -10.92 -4.46
N TYR A 590 -8.69 -11.12 -3.48
CA TYR A 590 -7.46 -11.87 -3.66
C TYR A 590 -7.76 -13.36 -3.49
N LEU A 591 -7.32 -14.16 -4.44
CA LEU A 591 -7.46 -15.62 -4.44
C LEU A 591 -6.07 -16.24 -4.40
N ASN A 592 -5.83 -17.15 -3.46
CA ASN A 592 -4.70 -18.06 -3.53
C ASN A 592 -5.17 -19.51 -3.35
N SER A 593 -5.21 -20.25 -4.46
CA SER A 593 -5.68 -21.64 -4.53
C SER A 593 -4.63 -22.68 -4.12
N ARG A 594 -3.47 -22.24 -3.61
CA ARG A 594 -2.40 -23.10 -3.11
C ARG A 594 -2.70 -23.54 -1.68
N GLN A 595 -2.36 -24.78 -1.37
CA GLN A 595 -2.43 -25.31 -0.01
C GLN A 595 -1.33 -24.71 0.88
N PHE A 596 -0.12 -24.52 0.34
CA PHE A 596 1.00 -23.83 0.98
C PHE A 596 1.43 -22.63 0.13
N PRO A 597 0.76 -21.47 0.22
CA PRO A 597 1.21 -20.27 -0.47
C PRO A 597 2.51 -19.73 0.15
N THR A 598 3.42 -19.18 -0.65
CA THR A 598 4.64 -18.56 -0.09
C THR A 598 4.30 -17.28 0.69
N PRO A 599 4.72 -17.18 1.97
CA PRO A 599 4.42 -16.04 2.81
C PRO A 599 5.06 -14.74 2.31
N GLY A 600 4.58 -13.62 2.83
CA GLY A 600 5.15 -12.30 2.58
C GLY A 600 4.21 -11.34 1.88
N ILE A 601 4.79 -10.28 1.32
CA ILE A 601 4.07 -9.09 0.86
C ILE A 601 3.77 -9.20 -0.63
N ARG A 602 2.50 -9.04 -1.01
CA ARG A 602 2.05 -8.80 -2.39
C ARG A 602 1.56 -7.36 -2.49
N ARG A 603 2.20 -6.56 -3.34
CA ARG A 603 1.84 -5.14 -3.46
C ARG A 603 0.54 -5.01 -4.27
N LEU A 604 -0.34 -4.13 -3.83
CA LEU A 604 -1.56 -3.78 -4.52
C LEU A 604 -1.48 -2.32 -4.94
N LYS A 605 -1.94 -2.03 -6.15
CA LYS A 605 -1.97 -0.68 -6.67
C LYS A 605 -3.28 -0.41 -7.37
N ILE A 606 -3.93 0.69 -7.01
CA ILE A 606 -5.13 1.17 -7.68
C ILE A 606 -4.76 2.44 -8.44
N THR A 607 -4.89 2.40 -9.75
CA THR A 607 -4.81 3.59 -10.61
C THR A 607 -6.19 3.92 -11.15
N SER A 608 -6.48 5.19 -11.42
CA SER A 608 -7.79 5.59 -11.93
C SER A 608 -7.70 6.82 -12.81
N THR A 609 -8.52 6.84 -13.86
CA THR A 609 -8.71 8.01 -14.72
C THR A 609 -10.20 8.35 -14.77
N VAL A 610 -10.51 9.64 -14.62
CA VAL A 610 -11.89 10.14 -14.53
C VAL A 610 -12.10 11.20 -15.61
N LYS A 611 -13.06 10.93 -16.50
CA LYS A 611 -13.42 11.82 -17.61
C LYS A 611 -14.70 12.59 -17.27
N CYS A 612 -14.70 13.89 -17.56
CA CYS A 612 -15.89 14.73 -17.46
C CYS A 612 -16.65 14.78 -18.79
N LEU A 613 -17.73 15.57 -18.82
CA LEU A 613 -18.64 15.75 -19.95
C LEU A 613 -17.96 16.14 -21.27
N ASP A 614 -16.78 16.77 -21.23
CA ASP A 614 -15.98 17.14 -22.42
C ASP A 614 -15.03 16.00 -22.87
N GLU A 615 -15.20 14.77 -22.37
CA GLU A 615 -14.36 13.57 -22.54
C GLU A 615 -12.88 13.70 -22.07
N ALA A 616 -12.45 14.90 -21.69
CA ALA A 616 -11.15 15.20 -21.13
C ALA A 616 -11.02 14.71 -19.67
N PRO A 617 -9.80 14.33 -19.23
CA PRO A 617 -9.52 14.06 -17.82
C PRO A 617 -9.60 15.36 -17.01
N CYS A 618 -10.51 15.39 -16.04
CA CYS A 618 -10.81 16.58 -15.24
C CYS A 618 -10.38 16.43 -13.78
N ILE A 619 -10.65 15.27 -13.19
CA ILE A 619 -10.35 14.96 -11.80
C ILE A 619 -9.05 14.16 -11.75
N SER A 620 -8.05 14.68 -11.04
CA SER A 620 -6.83 13.94 -10.72
C SER A 620 -7.08 13.10 -9.47
N VAL A 621 -7.22 11.78 -9.66
CA VAL A 621 -7.28 10.80 -8.58
C VAL A 621 -5.86 10.30 -8.32
N PRO A 622 -5.29 10.47 -7.12
CA PRO A 622 -3.96 9.96 -6.82
C PRO A 622 -3.95 8.42 -6.84
N PRO A 623 -2.86 7.77 -7.29
CA PRO A 623 -2.71 6.33 -7.19
C PRO A 623 -2.68 5.91 -5.71
N VAL A 624 -3.15 4.69 -5.45
CA VAL A 624 -3.28 4.15 -4.10
C VAL A 624 -2.51 2.85 -3.99
N ASP A 625 -1.54 2.82 -3.08
CA ASP A 625 -0.67 1.66 -2.82
C ASP A 625 -1.06 0.96 -1.50
N GLY A 626 -1.30 -0.34 -1.57
CA GLY A 626 -1.55 -1.22 -0.43
C GLY A 626 -0.76 -2.52 -0.55
N TYR A 627 -1.03 -3.48 0.34
CA TYR A 627 -0.50 -4.84 0.21
C TYR A 627 -1.35 -5.90 0.90
N VAL A 628 -1.32 -7.10 0.33
CA VAL A 628 -1.71 -8.34 0.99
C VAL A 628 -0.47 -8.91 1.67
N MET A 629 -0.57 -9.21 2.96
CA MET A 629 0.40 -10.00 3.71
C MET A 629 -0.10 -11.44 3.78
N VAL A 630 0.47 -12.30 2.95
CA VAL A 630 0.26 -13.75 3.02
C VAL A 630 0.96 -14.25 4.28
N LEU A 631 0.18 -14.77 5.22
CA LEU A 631 0.70 -15.33 6.47
C LEU A 631 1.42 -16.65 6.19
N GLN A 632 2.31 -17.06 7.10
CA GLN A 632 3.01 -18.34 7.00
C GLN A 632 2.00 -19.48 7.14
N PRO A 633 1.90 -20.40 6.16
CA PRO A 633 1.07 -21.59 6.31
C PRO A 633 1.66 -22.51 7.38
N GLU A 634 0.80 -23.31 8.01
CA GLU A 634 1.22 -24.38 8.92
C GLU A 634 2.12 -25.36 8.15
N GLU A 635 3.36 -25.58 8.64
CA GLU A 635 4.37 -26.33 7.90
C GLU A 635 4.07 -27.85 7.90
N PRO A 636 4.05 -28.52 6.73
CA PRO A 636 3.86 -29.96 6.65
C PRO A 636 5.08 -30.70 7.18
N LYS A 637 4.85 -31.65 8.09
CA LYS A 637 5.90 -32.49 8.65
C LYS A 637 5.92 -33.87 7.99
N VAL A 638 6.76 -34.05 6.98
CA VAL A 638 7.01 -35.35 6.36
C VAL A 638 7.74 -36.28 7.33
N SER A 639 7.14 -37.43 7.62
CA SER A 639 7.61 -38.42 8.59
C SER A 639 7.84 -39.78 7.93
N LEU A 640 9.08 -40.25 7.97
CA LEU A 640 9.52 -41.56 7.52
C LEU A 640 9.62 -42.53 8.70
N SER A 641 8.97 -43.69 8.60
CA SER A 641 9.00 -44.73 9.63
C SER A 641 9.05 -46.15 9.04
N GLY A 642 9.53 -47.12 9.81
CA GLY A 642 9.67 -48.50 9.37
C GLY A 642 10.68 -49.30 10.22
N VAL A 643 11.13 -50.43 9.69
CA VAL A 643 12.17 -51.27 10.30
C VAL A 643 13.55 -50.60 10.15
N HIS A 644 14.13 -50.17 11.26
CA HIS A 644 15.43 -49.46 11.32
C HIS A 644 16.65 -50.40 11.48
N HIS A 645 16.43 -51.69 11.73
CA HIS A 645 17.50 -52.68 11.79
C HIS A 645 16.97 -54.07 11.41
N PHE A 646 17.72 -54.80 10.59
CA PHE A 646 17.46 -56.22 10.35
C PHE A 646 18.73 -57.00 10.01
N ALA A 647 18.69 -58.31 10.26
CA ALA A 647 19.74 -59.24 9.90
C ALA A 647 19.23 -60.32 8.92
N ARG A 648 20.08 -60.76 7.98
CA ARG A 648 19.80 -61.84 7.01
C ARG A 648 21.02 -62.72 6.80
N ALA A 649 20.85 -63.91 6.26
CA ALA A 649 21.96 -64.81 5.97
C ALA A 649 22.83 -64.27 4.83
N ALA A 650 24.15 -64.48 4.90
CA ALA A 650 25.10 -64.15 3.81
C ALA A 650 24.61 -64.54 2.41
N SER A 651 24.02 -65.74 2.27
CA SER A 651 23.49 -66.26 1.01
C SER A 651 22.34 -65.45 0.40
N GLU A 652 21.64 -64.63 1.18
CA GLU A 652 20.55 -63.77 0.70
C GLU A 652 21.13 -62.50 0.02
N PHE A 653 22.17 -61.91 0.60
CA PHE A 653 22.89 -60.76 0.02
C PHE A 653 23.70 -61.12 -1.24
N GLU A 654 24.28 -62.33 -1.26
CA GLU A 654 25.00 -62.89 -2.40
C GLU A 654 24.06 -63.31 -3.55
N SER A 655 22.75 -63.42 -3.28
CA SER A 655 21.75 -63.85 -4.26
C SER A 655 21.54 -62.82 -5.38
N PRO A 656 20.99 -63.22 -6.55
CA PRO A 656 20.57 -62.28 -7.58
C PRO A 656 19.30 -61.49 -7.22
N GLU A 657 18.60 -61.84 -6.14
CA GLU A 657 17.42 -61.10 -5.66
C GLU A 657 17.80 -60.00 -4.65
N GLY A 658 18.94 -60.16 -3.97
CA GLY A 658 19.41 -59.25 -2.92
C GLY A 658 18.49 -59.21 -1.72
N VAL A 659 18.62 -58.16 -0.91
CA VAL A 659 17.74 -57.90 0.23
C VAL A 659 17.13 -56.51 0.11
N PHE A 660 15.81 -56.42 0.29
CA PHE A 660 15.08 -55.15 0.30
C PHE A 660 15.47 -54.31 1.52
N LEU A 661 15.85 -53.05 1.31
CA LEU A 661 16.25 -52.14 2.40
C LEU A 661 15.05 -51.64 3.21
N PHE A 662 13.92 -51.39 2.55
CA PHE A 662 12.81 -50.61 3.12
C PHE A 662 11.44 -51.32 3.05
N PRO A 663 11.32 -52.64 3.32
CA PRO A 663 10.11 -53.43 3.01
C PRO A 663 8.83 -52.96 3.72
N GLU A 664 8.96 -52.33 4.89
CA GLU A 664 7.85 -51.82 5.72
C GLU A 664 7.84 -50.29 5.84
N LEU A 665 8.57 -49.58 4.96
CA LEU A 665 8.62 -48.11 4.98
C LEU A 665 7.23 -47.50 4.87
N ARG A 666 6.96 -46.52 5.72
CA ARG A 666 5.77 -45.67 5.73
C ARG A 666 6.17 -44.21 5.62
N ILE A 667 5.49 -43.49 4.73
CA ILE A 667 5.68 -42.05 4.53
C ILE A 667 4.33 -41.38 4.79
N ILE A 668 4.30 -40.51 5.79
CA ILE A 668 3.10 -39.77 6.21
C ILE A 668 3.48 -38.30 6.33
N SER A 669 2.65 -37.39 5.83
CA SER A 669 2.78 -35.96 6.12
C SER A 669 1.64 -35.52 7.02
N THR A 670 1.95 -34.66 7.99
CA THR A 670 0.99 -34.15 8.98
C THR A 670 1.11 -32.65 9.13
N ILE A 671 -0.04 -31.96 9.24
CA ILE A 671 -0.12 -30.57 9.70
C ILE A 671 -0.58 -30.57 11.15
N THR A 672 0.02 -29.72 11.99
CA THR A 672 -0.45 -29.46 13.36
C THR A 672 -1.36 -28.25 13.39
N ARG A 673 -2.63 -28.45 13.75
CA ARG A 673 -3.63 -27.40 13.90
C ARG A 673 -3.93 -27.07 15.35
N GLU A 674 -3.97 -25.79 15.64
CA GLU A 674 -4.53 -25.26 16.88
C GLU A 674 -6.05 -25.21 16.74
N VAL A 675 -6.75 -26.11 17.45
CA VAL A 675 -8.21 -26.14 17.48
C VAL A 675 -8.69 -25.30 18.65
N GLU A 676 -9.35 -24.17 18.37
CA GLU A 676 -10.08 -23.44 19.41
C GLU A 676 -11.17 -24.36 19.99
N PRO A 677 -11.30 -24.45 21.34
CA PRO A 677 -12.27 -25.34 21.95
C PRO A 677 -13.71 -24.84 21.69
N GLU A 678 -14.43 -25.50 20.78
CA GLU A 678 -15.87 -25.30 20.60
C GLU A 678 -16.63 -25.71 21.87
N GLY A 679 -16.89 -24.75 22.76
CA GLY A 679 -17.65 -24.99 23.98
C GLY A 679 -17.96 -23.74 24.78
N GLU A 680 -19.21 -23.24 24.67
CA GLU A 680 -19.80 -22.40 25.71
C GLU A 680 -19.90 -23.21 27.02
N GLY A 681 -18.93 -23.03 27.91
CA GLY A 681 -18.88 -23.72 29.20
C GLY A 681 -17.89 -23.07 30.16
N ASP A 682 -18.39 -22.19 31.03
CA ASP A 682 -17.66 -21.75 32.22
C ASP A 682 -17.36 -22.97 33.12
N GLU A 683 -16.13 -23.52 33.06
CA GLU A 683 -15.41 -24.05 34.23
C GLU A 683 -13.95 -24.51 33.89
N ASP A 684 -13.01 -24.08 34.75
CA ASP A 684 -11.60 -24.51 34.93
C ASP A 684 -10.50 -23.99 33.94
N PRO A 685 -9.55 -23.13 34.39
CA PRO A 685 -8.54 -22.47 33.54
C PRO A 685 -7.29 -23.34 33.27
N THR A 686 -7.47 -24.65 33.04
CA THR A 686 -6.40 -25.60 32.69
C THR A 686 -6.74 -26.46 31.47
N VAL A 687 -7.54 -25.92 30.54
CA VAL A 687 -7.68 -26.50 29.20
C VAL A 687 -6.37 -26.28 28.45
N GLN A 688 -5.61 -27.36 28.34
CA GLN A 688 -4.36 -27.42 27.60
C GLN A 688 -4.70 -27.44 26.11
N GLU A 689 -4.14 -26.51 25.32
CA GLU A 689 -4.37 -26.39 23.87
C GLU A 689 -4.23 -27.77 23.20
N SER A 690 -5.34 -28.28 22.67
CA SER A 690 -5.37 -29.58 22.01
C SER A 690 -4.91 -29.43 20.56
N LEU A 691 -3.58 -29.45 20.38
CA LEU A 691 -2.97 -29.58 19.06
C LEU A 691 -3.45 -30.87 18.39
N VAL A 692 -4.21 -30.74 17.31
CA VAL A 692 -4.66 -31.87 16.50
C VAL A 692 -3.73 -32.00 15.30
N SER A 693 -3.15 -33.19 15.10
CA SER A 693 -2.36 -33.50 13.90
C SER A 693 -3.25 -34.16 12.86
N GLU A 694 -3.45 -33.50 11.72
CA GLU A 694 -4.21 -34.04 10.59
C GLU A 694 -3.24 -34.66 9.57
N GLU A 695 -3.50 -35.90 9.14
CA GLU A 695 -2.77 -36.52 8.03
C GLU A 695 -3.22 -35.90 6.70
N ILE A 696 -2.24 -35.51 5.88
CA ILE A 696 -2.45 -34.81 4.61
C ILE A 696 -1.83 -35.61 3.46
N VAL A 697 -2.48 -35.59 2.29
CA VAL A 697 -2.03 -36.33 1.09
C VAL A 697 -1.26 -35.39 0.17
N HIS A 698 0.03 -35.69 -0.02
CA HIS A 698 0.98 -34.84 -0.74
C HIS A 698 1.82 -35.64 -1.73
N ASP A 699 2.43 -34.91 -2.67
CA ASP A 699 3.38 -35.43 -3.64
C ASP A 699 4.81 -35.13 -3.17
N LEU A 700 5.70 -36.12 -3.26
CA LEU A 700 7.13 -35.92 -3.02
C LEU A 700 7.83 -35.63 -4.34
N ASP A 701 8.95 -34.93 -4.30
CA ASP A 701 9.72 -34.58 -5.50
C ASP A 701 11.07 -35.28 -5.59
N THR A 702 11.70 -35.55 -4.44
CA THR A 702 13.01 -36.18 -4.33
C THR A 702 13.01 -37.12 -3.12
N CYS A 703 13.61 -38.30 -3.29
CA CYS A 703 14.05 -39.12 -2.17
C CYS A 703 15.48 -39.58 -2.42
N GLU A 704 16.35 -39.41 -1.44
CA GLU A 704 17.75 -39.78 -1.49
C GLU A 704 18.04 -40.91 -0.50
N VAL A 705 18.68 -41.96 -0.98
CA VAL A 705 19.23 -43.06 -0.17
C VAL A 705 20.75 -43.00 -0.25
N THR A 706 21.37 -42.38 0.74
CA THR A 706 22.83 -42.36 0.92
C THR A 706 23.29 -43.55 1.75
N VAL A 707 24.55 -43.96 1.58
CA VAL A 707 25.19 -44.91 2.52
C VAL A 707 25.94 -44.11 3.60
N ASP A 708 25.90 -44.63 4.82
CA ASP A 708 26.59 -44.03 5.97
C ASP A 708 27.94 -44.76 6.18
N GLY A 709 29.03 -43.98 6.23
CA GLY A 709 30.41 -44.47 6.24
C GLY A 709 31.11 -44.39 4.88
N ASP A 710 31.94 -45.39 4.55
CA ASP A 710 32.71 -45.45 3.31
C ASP A 710 31.79 -45.55 2.06
N GLU A 711 32.22 -45.02 0.92
CA GLU A 711 31.51 -45.14 -0.37
C GLU A 711 31.20 -46.60 -0.75
N LEU A 712 30.16 -46.83 -1.55
CA LEU A 712 29.84 -48.13 -2.13
C LEU A 712 31.02 -48.60 -2.99
N ASN A 713 31.49 -49.82 -2.74
CA ASN A 713 32.49 -50.42 -3.59
C ASN A 713 31.79 -51.22 -4.72
N PRO A 714 31.76 -50.73 -5.99
CA PRO A 714 31.07 -51.41 -7.08
C PRO A 714 31.68 -52.77 -7.47
N ALA A 715 32.83 -53.14 -6.90
CA ALA A 715 33.41 -54.48 -7.02
C ALA A 715 32.97 -55.45 -5.91
N GLN A 716 32.20 -55.00 -4.92
CA GLN A 716 31.78 -55.80 -3.74
C GLN A 716 30.27 -55.71 -3.42
N GLU A 717 29.65 -54.56 -3.69
CA GLU A 717 28.27 -54.27 -3.33
C GLU A 717 27.58 -53.36 -4.36
N SER A 718 26.24 -53.38 -4.39
CA SER A 718 25.43 -52.51 -5.25
C SER A 718 24.07 -52.20 -4.63
N LEU A 719 23.50 -51.07 -5.05
CA LEU A 719 22.08 -50.74 -4.88
C LEU A 719 21.37 -50.92 -6.23
N GLU A 720 20.30 -51.71 -6.25
CA GLU A 720 19.58 -52.10 -7.47
C GLU A 720 18.09 -51.73 -7.39
N VAL A 721 17.56 -51.18 -8.49
CA VAL A 721 16.14 -50.78 -8.64
C VAL A 721 15.61 -51.21 -10.01
N ASP A 722 14.34 -51.60 -10.08
CA ASP A 722 13.62 -51.85 -11.33
C ASP A 722 13.25 -50.52 -12.04
N THR A 723 14.08 -50.13 -13.01
CA THR A 723 13.91 -48.90 -13.80
C THR A 723 12.67 -48.91 -14.70
N ALA A 724 12.12 -50.08 -15.03
CA ALA A 724 10.93 -50.15 -15.90
C ALA A 724 9.65 -49.72 -15.17
N ARG A 725 9.56 -49.98 -13.86
CA ARG A 725 8.43 -49.54 -13.02
C ARG A 725 8.54 -48.06 -12.65
N LEU A 726 9.76 -47.58 -12.41
CA LEU A 726 10.06 -46.15 -12.21
C LEU A 726 9.57 -45.28 -13.37
N GLN A 727 9.92 -45.65 -14.61
CA GLN A 727 9.52 -44.90 -15.80
C GLN A 727 8.01 -44.81 -16.03
N GLN A 728 7.22 -45.77 -15.55
CA GLN A 728 5.76 -45.73 -15.62
C GLN A 728 5.13 -44.67 -14.68
N LYS A 729 5.85 -44.30 -13.62
CA LYS A 729 5.45 -43.31 -12.61
C LYS A 729 6.12 -41.94 -12.81
N GLY A 730 6.92 -41.77 -13.86
CA GLY A 730 7.66 -40.53 -14.15
C GLY A 730 8.88 -40.28 -13.24
N ILE A 731 9.11 -41.11 -12.22
CA ILE A 731 10.24 -41.00 -11.30
C ILE A 731 11.52 -41.44 -12.03
N ALA A 732 12.51 -40.54 -12.10
CA ALA A 732 13.85 -40.83 -12.59
C ALA A 732 14.76 -41.26 -11.44
N VAL A 733 15.80 -42.05 -11.74
CA VAL A 733 16.77 -42.51 -10.75
C VAL A 733 18.19 -42.26 -11.25
N SER A 734 19.04 -41.72 -10.36
CA SER A 734 20.48 -41.58 -10.57
C SER A 734 21.21 -42.31 -9.44
N ALA A 735 22.01 -43.31 -9.80
CA ALA A 735 22.88 -44.04 -8.89
C ALA A 735 24.31 -43.49 -8.96
N SER A 736 25.00 -43.49 -7.81
CA SER A 736 26.38 -43.07 -7.62
C SER A 736 27.03 -43.96 -6.56
N ASP A 737 28.35 -43.83 -6.39
CA ASP A 737 29.07 -44.56 -5.33
C ASP A 737 28.69 -44.07 -3.91
N LEU A 738 28.03 -42.91 -3.78
CA LEU A 738 27.51 -42.40 -2.51
C LEU A 738 26.11 -42.91 -2.15
N GLY A 739 25.36 -43.42 -3.14
CA GLY A 739 23.95 -43.77 -2.98
C GLY A 739 23.09 -43.59 -4.23
N VAL A 740 21.77 -43.59 -4.03
CA VAL A 740 20.75 -43.51 -5.08
C VAL A 740 19.79 -42.36 -4.80
N VAL A 741 19.63 -41.47 -5.79
CA VAL A 741 18.66 -40.36 -5.75
C VAL A 741 17.50 -40.66 -6.71
N PHE A 742 16.28 -40.53 -6.22
CA PHE A 742 15.03 -40.61 -6.96
C PHE A 742 14.47 -39.21 -7.15
N THR A 743 14.09 -38.82 -8.38
CA THR A 743 13.60 -37.46 -8.70
C THR A 743 12.38 -37.47 -9.62
N GLY A 744 11.35 -36.68 -9.30
CA GLY A 744 10.15 -36.48 -10.10
C GLY A 744 8.87 -36.55 -9.27
N VAL A 745 7.96 -35.58 -9.45
CA VAL A 745 6.80 -35.41 -8.57
C VAL A 745 5.73 -36.49 -8.74
N ASP A 746 5.45 -37.22 -7.66
CA ASP A 746 4.39 -38.22 -7.53
C ASP A 746 4.03 -38.40 -6.04
N THR A 747 2.85 -38.93 -5.79
CA THR A 747 2.26 -39.22 -4.47
C THR A 747 3.22 -39.99 -3.54
N MET A 748 3.14 -39.69 -2.23
CA MET A 748 3.88 -40.43 -1.18
C MET A 748 3.70 -41.95 -1.26
N ALA A 749 2.51 -42.44 -1.64
CA ALA A 749 2.24 -43.87 -1.82
C ALA A 749 3.00 -44.49 -3.02
N SER A 750 3.27 -43.71 -4.07
CA SER A 750 4.07 -44.13 -5.21
C SER A 750 5.55 -44.28 -4.82
N TYR A 751 6.07 -43.32 -4.04
CA TYR A 751 7.40 -43.40 -3.44
C TYR A 751 7.54 -44.54 -2.44
N GLU A 752 6.53 -44.82 -1.60
CA GLU A 752 6.49 -46.04 -0.76
C GLU A 752 6.65 -47.31 -1.61
N GLU A 753 5.90 -47.45 -2.70
CA GLU A 753 5.97 -48.63 -3.58
C GLU A 753 7.36 -48.81 -4.20
N VAL A 754 7.97 -47.72 -4.65
CA VAL A 754 9.30 -47.70 -5.28
C VAL A 754 10.41 -48.01 -4.27
N LEU A 755 10.43 -47.31 -3.13
CA LEU A 755 11.50 -47.45 -2.12
C LEU A 755 11.46 -48.82 -1.43
N ARG A 756 10.27 -49.41 -1.23
CA ARG A 756 10.12 -50.81 -0.77
C ARG A 756 10.78 -51.84 -1.69
N LEU A 757 10.99 -51.50 -2.96
CA LEU A 757 11.61 -52.37 -3.97
C LEU A 757 13.12 -52.15 -4.15
N LEU A 758 13.72 -51.15 -3.48
CA LEU A 758 15.17 -50.92 -3.49
C LEU A 758 15.89 -52.09 -2.82
N ARG A 759 16.83 -52.70 -3.55
CA ARG A 759 17.60 -53.87 -3.12
C ARG A 759 19.05 -53.49 -2.87
N TYR A 760 19.60 -54.01 -1.78
CA TYR A 760 21.03 -54.05 -1.53
C TYR A 760 21.57 -55.45 -1.82
N ARG A 761 22.67 -55.51 -2.57
CA ARG A 761 23.40 -56.74 -2.86
C ARG A 761 24.85 -56.60 -2.41
N ASN A 762 25.39 -57.68 -1.88
CA ASN A 762 26.77 -57.75 -1.42
C ASN A 762 27.26 -59.18 -1.67
N TRP A 763 28.22 -59.33 -2.59
CA TRP A 763 28.80 -60.63 -2.96
C TRP A 763 30.12 -60.93 -2.23
N HIS A 764 30.49 -60.10 -1.26
CA HIS A 764 31.67 -60.24 -0.41
C HIS A 764 31.32 -60.04 1.08
N THR A 765 30.27 -60.71 1.55
CA THR A 765 29.70 -60.60 2.91
C THR A 765 30.62 -61.02 4.07
N ARG A 766 31.88 -61.38 3.78
CA ARG A 766 32.90 -61.73 4.78
C ARG A 766 33.75 -60.55 5.21
N SER A 767 33.81 -59.49 4.42
CA SER A 767 34.57 -58.26 4.72
C SER A 767 33.70 -57.13 5.28
N LEU A 768 32.39 -57.20 5.06
CA LEU A 768 31.42 -56.18 5.48
C LEU A 768 30.25 -56.91 6.17
N LEU A 769 30.20 -56.83 7.51
CA LEU A 769 29.21 -57.54 8.34
C LEU A 769 27.99 -56.69 8.69
N ASP A 770 28.14 -55.38 8.60
CA ASP A 770 27.10 -54.38 8.84
C ASP A 770 27.24 -53.25 7.82
N ARG A 771 26.10 -52.72 7.36
CA ARG A 771 26.05 -51.57 6.44
C ARG A 771 24.85 -50.70 6.79
N LYS A 772 25.02 -49.39 6.71
CA LYS A 772 23.99 -48.40 7.08
C LYS A 772 23.59 -47.57 5.88
N PHE A 773 22.29 -47.34 5.76
CA PHE A 773 21.71 -46.51 4.72
C PHE A 773 20.80 -45.45 5.36
N LYS A 774 20.88 -44.23 4.86
CA LYS A 774 20.08 -43.08 5.29
C LYS A 774 19.13 -42.72 4.15
N LEU A 775 17.83 -42.76 4.43
CA LEU A 775 16.77 -42.26 3.56
C LEU A 775 16.33 -40.87 4.05
N VAL A 776 16.24 -39.94 3.12
CA VAL A 776 15.61 -38.62 3.30
C VAL A 776 14.71 -38.38 2.08
N CYS A 777 13.52 -37.81 2.29
CA CYS A 777 12.62 -37.39 1.22
C CYS A 777 12.27 -35.91 1.37
N SER A 778 11.91 -35.26 0.26
CA SER A 778 11.48 -33.87 0.24
C SER A 778 10.18 -33.63 -0.54
N GLU A 779 9.61 -32.46 -0.29
CA GLU A 779 8.51 -31.83 -0.99
C GLU A 779 8.86 -30.35 -1.27
N LEU A 780 8.26 -29.77 -2.30
CA LEU A 780 8.44 -28.39 -2.77
C LEU A 780 9.91 -27.96 -3.00
N ASN A 781 10.64 -28.72 -3.83
CA ASN A 781 12.04 -28.50 -4.21
C ASN A 781 13.00 -28.41 -3.01
N GLY A 782 12.81 -29.27 -2.02
CA GLY A 782 13.64 -29.34 -0.81
C GLY A 782 13.22 -28.40 0.31
N ARG A 783 12.14 -27.62 0.16
CA ARG A 783 11.63 -26.70 1.20
C ARG A 783 11.08 -27.44 2.42
N TYR A 784 10.43 -28.58 2.23
CA TYR A 784 10.01 -29.45 3.33
C TYR A 784 10.74 -30.78 3.22
N VAL A 785 11.58 -31.08 4.22
CA VAL A 785 12.43 -32.26 4.25
C VAL A 785 11.98 -33.17 5.40
N SER A 786 11.95 -34.48 5.13
CA SER A 786 11.57 -35.47 6.13
C SER A 786 12.59 -35.59 7.26
N ASN A 787 12.21 -36.27 8.35
CA ASN A 787 13.23 -36.81 9.25
C ASN A 787 14.19 -37.75 8.51
N GLU A 788 15.42 -37.84 9.00
CA GLU A 788 16.37 -38.84 8.54
C GLU A 788 15.93 -40.23 9.02
N PHE A 789 15.74 -41.18 8.10
CA PHE A 789 15.41 -42.56 8.44
C PHE A 789 16.60 -43.46 8.12
N GLN A 790 17.23 -44.00 9.16
CA GLN A 790 18.39 -44.87 9.03
C GLN A 790 18.00 -46.34 9.15
N VAL A 791 18.53 -47.20 8.27
CA VAL A 791 18.43 -48.65 8.34
C VAL A 791 19.81 -49.29 8.46
N GLU A 792 20.00 -50.09 9.52
CA GLU A 792 21.20 -50.90 9.73
C GLU A 792 20.96 -52.35 9.28
N VAL A 793 21.77 -52.81 8.34
CA VAL A 793 21.65 -54.12 7.69
C VAL A 793 22.82 -54.98 8.12
N SER A 794 22.54 -56.10 8.82
CA SER A 794 23.59 -57.01 9.30
C SER A 794 23.60 -58.36 8.58
N VAL A 795 24.80 -58.81 8.23
CA VAL A 795 25.08 -60.14 7.69
C VAL A 795 25.20 -61.13 8.84
N ILE A 796 24.35 -62.16 8.86
CA ILE A 796 24.55 -63.35 9.67
C ILE A 796 25.51 -64.28 8.91
N PRO A 797 26.73 -64.53 9.42
CA PRO A 797 27.66 -65.45 8.78
C PRO A 797 27.06 -66.85 8.76
N ALA A 798 27.07 -67.51 7.60
CA ALA A 798 26.68 -68.90 7.52
C ALA A 798 27.63 -69.74 8.40
N ALA A 799 27.09 -70.39 9.44
CA ALA A 799 27.86 -71.32 10.24
C ALA A 799 28.41 -72.42 9.32
N SER A 800 29.74 -72.54 9.24
CA SER A 800 30.40 -73.52 8.40
C SER A 800 29.87 -74.93 8.72
N PRO A 801 29.56 -75.77 7.72
CA PRO A 801 29.17 -77.15 7.98
C PRO A 801 30.37 -77.90 8.57
N MET A 802 30.41 -78.04 9.90
CA MET A 802 31.35 -78.92 10.57
C MET A 802 31.07 -80.36 10.14
N GLU A 803 32.07 -81.01 9.55
CA GLU A 803 32.01 -82.41 9.15
C GLU A 803 31.49 -83.29 10.30
N HIS A 804 30.34 -83.91 10.09
CA HIS A 804 29.79 -84.87 11.04
C HIS A 804 30.59 -86.18 11.00
N ALA A 805 31.60 -86.29 11.87
CA ALA A 805 32.08 -87.58 12.31
C ALA A 805 30.92 -88.32 13.02
N SER A 806 30.46 -89.41 12.41
CA SER A 806 29.23 -90.09 12.81
C SER A 806 29.39 -90.87 14.13
N HIS A 807 28.39 -90.85 15.01
CA HIS A 807 27.95 -92.06 15.72
C HIS A 807 26.48 -92.00 16.16
N MET A 808 25.81 -93.15 15.97
CA MET A 808 24.43 -93.55 16.29
C MET A 808 23.95 -93.26 17.73
N ALA A 809 22.65 -93.22 18.07
CA ALA A 809 21.38 -93.18 17.28
C ALA A 809 20.17 -92.96 18.23
N ALA A 810 19.07 -92.38 17.75
CA ALA A 810 17.67 -92.74 18.06
C ALA A 810 16.67 -91.76 17.40
N GLN A 811 15.68 -92.28 16.68
CA GLN A 811 14.46 -91.57 16.20
C GLN A 811 13.24 -92.17 16.92
N PRO A 812 12.12 -91.43 17.10
CA PRO A 812 11.09 -91.28 16.06
C PRO A 812 10.59 -89.82 15.87
N GLN A 813 10.25 -89.39 14.64
CA GLN A 813 8.88 -89.23 14.08
C GLN A 813 7.93 -88.33 14.92
N PHE A 814 7.22 -87.33 14.39
CA PHE A 814 6.65 -87.12 13.05
C PHE A 814 6.66 -85.64 12.62
N VAL A 815 6.63 -85.39 11.31
CA VAL A 815 6.15 -84.13 10.70
C VAL A 815 5.18 -84.51 9.58
N HIS A 816 4.03 -83.82 9.49
CA HIS A 816 3.45 -83.46 8.20
C HIS A 816 2.74 -82.09 8.30
N PRO A 817 2.64 -81.33 7.19
CA PRO A 817 2.36 -79.89 7.20
C PRO A 817 0.93 -79.57 6.75
N GLU A 818 0.45 -78.35 7.03
CA GLU A 818 -0.66 -77.74 6.27
C GLU A 818 -0.38 -76.27 5.93
N HIS A 819 -0.73 -75.91 4.69
CA HIS A 819 -0.97 -74.52 4.28
C HIS A 819 -2.28 -74.04 4.90
N HIS A 820 -2.41 -72.74 5.19
CA HIS A 820 -3.70 -72.07 5.00
C HIS A 820 -3.54 -70.65 4.49
N ALA A 821 -4.58 -70.18 3.80
CA ALA A 821 -4.54 -69.07 2.86
C ALA A 821 -5.08 -67.75 3.44
N PHE A 822 -4.82 -66.69 2.68
CA PHE A 822 -5.34 -65.34 2.86
C PHE A 822 -6.88 -65.30 2.72
N VAL A 823 -7.60 -64.80 3.72
CA VAL A 823 -9.00 -64.34 3.61
C VAL A 823 -9.18 -63.10 4.49
N ASP A 824 -9.86 -62.11 3.92
CA ASP A 824 -10.13 -60.77 4.43
C ASP A 824 -11.42 -60.72 5.30
N LEU A 825 -11.45 -59.89 6.36
CA LEU A 825 -12.63 -59.13 6.84
C LEU A 825 -12.46 -58.47 8.23
N SER A 826 -12.73 -57.16 8.24
CA SER A 826 -13.08 -56.21 9.30
C SER A 826 -13.65 -56.68 10.65
N GLY A 827 -13.30 -55.99 11.76
CA GLY A 827 -14.19 -55.86 12.93
C GLY A 827 -13.60 -55.60 14.33
N HIS A 828 -13.46 -54.31 14.70
CA HIS A 828 -13.58 -53.71 16.05
C HIS A 828 -12.96 -54.32 17.35
N ASN A 829 -12.21 -53.45 18.06
CA ASN A 829 -12.26 -53.17 19.52
C ASN A 829 -12.02 -54.31 20.54
N LEU A 830 -10.85 -54.31 21.21
CA LEU A 830 -10.68 -53.81 22.61
C LEU A 830 -9.32 -54.17 23.24
N ALA A 831 -8.98 -53.39 24.28
CA ALA A 831 -8.08 -53.69 25.41
C ALA A 831 -6.55 -53.66 25.20
N SER A 832 -5.94 -52.66 25.86
CA SER A 832 -4.51 -52.58 26.17
C SER A 832 -4.01 -53.74 27.04
N PRO A 833 -2.71 -54.06 26.95
CA PRO A 833 -1.94 -54.50 28.11
C PRO A 833 -0.86 -53.47 28.51
N HIS A 834 -0.61 -53.39 29.81
CA HIS A 834 0.32 -52.45 30.46
C HIS A 834 1.81 -52.71 30.14
N PRO A 835 2.70 -51.70 30.32
CA PRO A 835 4.11 -51.79 29.92
C PRO A 835 4.94 -52.74 30.80
N PHE A 836 5.97 -53.34 30.20
CA PHE A 836 6.98 -54.11 30.93
C PHE A 836 7.86 -53.19 31.80
N ALA A 837 7.88 -53.47 33.10
CA ALA A 837 8.79 -52.82 34.03
C ALA A 837 10.23 -53.35 33.85
N VAL A 838 11.14 -52.49 33.39
CA VAL A 838 12.58 -52.74 33.42
C VAL A 838 13.14 -52.12 34.70
N VAL A 839 13.60 -52.95 35.64
CA VAL A 839 14.33 -52.48 36.84
C VAL A 839 15.68 -51.93 36.39
N PRO A 840 15.97 -50.63 36.55
CA PRO A 840 17.16 -50.06 35.95
C PRO A 840 18.34 -50.08 36.95
N SER A 841 19.55 -50.30 36.43
CA SER A 841 20.78 -50.39 37.22
C SER A 841 21.04 -49.11 38.04
N THR A 842 21.73 -49.23 39.17
CA THR A 842 21.98 -48.13 40.14
C THR A 842 22.59 -46.86 39.53
N ALA A 843 23.25 -46.95 38.37
CA ALA A 843 23.73 -45.80 37.61
C ALA A 843 22.60 -44.87 37.10
N THR A 844 21.47 -45.41 36.64
CA THR A 844 20.36 -44.57 36.12
C THR A 844 19.67 -43.80 37.23
N VAL A 845 19.54 -44.39 38.43
CA VAL A 845 18.96 -43.72 39.60
C VAL A 845 19.80 -42.51 39.99
N VAL A 846 21.14 -42.63 39.94
CA VAL A 846 22.05 -41.50 40.19
C VAL A 846 21.94 -40.44 39.09
N ILE A 847 21.88 -40.82 37.82
CA ILE A 847 21.72 -39.87 36.71
C ILE A 847 20.38 -39.13 36.80
N VAL A 848 19.27 -39.83 37.04
CA VAL A 848 17.95 -39.22 37.20
C VAL A 848 17.93 -38.28 38.40
N VAL A 849 18.49 -38.65 39.55
CA VAL A 849 18.59 -37.76 40.72
C VAL A 849 19.43 -36.51 40.42
N CYS A 850 20.57 -36.65 39.72
CA CYS A 850 21.39 -35.51 39.31
C CYS A 850 20.69 -34.57 38.33
N VAL A 851 19.99 -35.12 37.32
CA VAL A 851 19.22 -34.34 36.34
C VAL A 851 18.02 -33.67 37.02
N SER A 852 17.29 -34.37 37.89
CA SER A 852 16.21 -33.78 38.69
C SER A 852 16.70 -32.62 39.56
N PHE A 853 17.88 -32.75 40.17
CA PHE A 853 18.47 -31.70 41.00
C PHE A 853 18.93 -30.49 40.17
N LEU A 854 19.48 -30.71 38.97
CA LEU A 854 19.81 -29.65 38.02
C LEU A 854 18.56 -28.90 37.55
N VAL A 855 17.52 -29.60 37.12
CA VAL A 855 16.23 -28.99 36.72
C VAL A 855 15.61 -28.21 37.87
N PHE A 856 15.65 -28.73 39.10
CA PHE A 856 15.18 -28.01 40.29
C PHE A 856 15.98 -26.73 40.56
N MET A 857 17.31 -26.76 40.41
CA MET A 857 18.16 -25.57 40.53
C MET A 857 17.89 -24.52 39.43
N ILE A 858 17.63 -24.95 38.19
CA ILE A 858 17.23 -24.05 37.10
C ILE A 858 15.88 -23.40 37.40
N ILE A 859 14.88 -24.17 37.85
CA ILE A 859 13.56 -23.64 38.23
C ILE A 859 13.68 -22.64 39.39
N LEU A 860 14.48 -22.94 40.43
CA LEU A 860 14.75 -21.98 41.51
C LEU A 860 15.50 -20.72 41.03
N GLY A 861 16.39 -20.85 40.05
CA GLY A 861 17.06 -19.74 39.39
C GLY A 861 16.06 -18.81 38.67
N VAL A 862 15.22 -19.38 37.79
CA VAL A 862 14.16 -18.64 37.09
C VAL A 862 13.16 -18.02 38.07
N PHE A 863 12.78 -18.72 39.14
CA PHE A 863 11.88 -18.17 40.15
C PHE A 863 12.51 -17.00 40.92
N ARG A 864 13.81 -17.06 41.25
CA ARG A 864 14.53 -15.93 41.85
C ARG A 864 14.66 -14.74 40.90
N ILE A 865 14.93 -14.98 39.62
CA ILE A 865 15.01 -13.92 38.60
C ILE A 865 13.64 -13.24 38.42
N ARG A 866 12.55 -14.01 38.30
CA ARG A 866 11.18 -13.47 38.23
C ARG A 866 10.76 -12.75 39.52
N ALA A 867 11.19 -13.24 40.70
CA ALA A 867 10.94 -12.57 41.98
C ALA A 867 11.74 -11.26 42.14
N ALA A 868 12.93 -11.16 41.54
CA ALA A 868 13.70 -9.91 41.48
C ALA A 868 13.04 -8.90 40.52
N HIS A 869 12.67 -9.31 39.30
CA HIS A 869 11.96 -8.44 38.34
C HIS A 869 10.59 -7.95 38.85
N ARG A 870 9.88 -8.74 39.65
CA ARG A 870 8.64 -8.29 40.31
C ARG A 870 8.85 -7.25 41.42
N ARG A 871 10.08 -7.00 41.88
CA ARG A 871 10.39 -5.88 42.78
C ARG A 871 10.68 -4.61 41.99
N THR A 872 11.47 -4.68 40.92
CA THR A 872 11.73 -3.51 40.05
C THR A 872 10.48 -2.99 39.36
N MET A 873 9.54 -3.86 38.97
CA MET A 873 8.24 -3.44 38.39
C MET A 873 7.27 -2.78 39.39
N ARG A 874 7.54 -2.80 40.71
CA ARG A 874 6.64 -2.21 41.73
C ARG A 874 7.08 -0.83 42.22
N ASP A 875 8.33 -0.45 41.97
CA ASP A 875 8.85 0.90 42.25
C ASP A 875 8.74 1.84 41.02
N GLN A 876 8.25 1.35 39.87
CA GLN A 876 8.19 2.12 38.62
C GLN A 876 6.82 2.79 38.34
N ASP A 877 5.82 2.57 39.19
CA ASP A 877 4.43 3.06 39.01
C ASP A 877 4.08 4.26 39.92
N THR A 878 5.09 4.88 40.54
CA THR A 878 4.92 6.12 41.33
C THR A 878 6.08 7.10 41.13
N GLY A 879 6.02 7.91 40.08
CA GLY A 879 6.97 9.02 39.90
C GLY A 879 7.04 9.59 38.49
N LYS A 880 6.14 10.54 38.16
CA LYS A 880 6.47 11.57 37.16
C LYS A 880 7.21 12.69 37.89
N GLU A 881 8.40 13.07 37.40
CA GLU A 881 8.75 14.44 36.98
C GLU A 881 10.28 14.59 36.78
N ASN A 882 10.60 15.42 35.78
CA ASN A 882 11.84 16.18 35.56
C ASN A 882 13.16 15.54 35.04
N GLU A 883 13.70 16.35 34.13
CA GLU A 883 15.10 16.67 33.83
C GLU A 883 15.96 15.75 32.93
N MET A 884 16.67 16.45 32.05
CA MET A 884 17.67 15.96 31.10
C MET A 884 18.98 15.73 31.83
N ASP A 885 19.82 14.81 31.35
CA ASP A 885 21.26 15.09 31.25
C ASP A 885 21.96 14.17 30.22
N TRP A 886 23.16 14.57 29.81
CA TRP A 886 23.90 14.08 28.62
C TRP A 886 24.92 12.94 28.89
N ASP A 887 25.33 12.33 27.78
CA ASP A 887 26.64 11.74 27.46
C ASP A 887 27.23 10.48 28.17
N ASP A 888 27.21 9.39 27.40
CA ASP A 888 28.37 8.83 26.67
C ASP A 888 29.50 8.01 27.34
N SER A 889 30.12 7.14 26.51
CA SER A 889 31.41 6.44 26.66
C SER A 889 31.58 5.25 27.65
N ALA A 890 31.61 4.02 27.09
CA ALA A 890 32.69 3.03 27.30
C ALA A 890 32.62 1.86 26.28
N LEU A 891 33.78 1.28 25.95
CA LEU A 891 34.03 0.49 24.72
C LEU A 891 34.26 -1.03 24.90
N THR A 892 34.16 -1.73 23.76
CA THR A 892 34.92 -2.94 23.32
C THR A 892 34.72 -4.33 23.95
N ILE A 893 34.35 -5.29 23.09
CA ILE A 893 35.03 -6.61 22.97
C ILE A 893 35.34 -6.88 21.50
N THR A 894 36.57 -6.55 21.14
CA THR A 894 37.55 -7.31 20.35
C THR A 894 37.18 -8.72 19.83
N VAL A 895 37.39 -8.94 18.52
CA VAL A 895 37.98 -10.20 18.01
C VAL A 895 39.06 -9.86 16.96
N ASN A 896 40.21 -10.51 17.04
CA ASN A 896 41.33 -10.40 16.10
C ASN A 896 41.47 -11.72 15.33
N PRO A 897 41.84 -11.71 14.04
CA PRO A 897 43.24 -12.05 13.69
C PRO A 897 43.79 -11.11 12.58
N MET A 898 45.03 -10.59 12.64
CA MET A 898 46.35 -11.26 12.64
C MET A 898 46.53 -12.12 11.36
N GLU A 899 47.45 -11.86 10.42
CA GLU A 899 48.60 -10.93 10.43
C GLU A 899 49.19 -10.73 9.01
N THR A 900 50.04 -9.69 8.84
CA THR A 900 51.15 -9.56 7.83
C THR A 900 50.84 -9.41 6.33
N TYR A 901 51.58 -8.62 5.52
CA TYR A 901 52.74 -7.73 5.75
C TYR A 901 52.79 -6.62 4.65
N GLU A 902 53.34 -5.44 4.99
CA GLU A 902 53.92 -4.39 4.11
C GLU A 902 52.99 -3.73 3.03
N ASP A 903 53.03 -2.41 2.76
CA ASP A 903 54.10 -1.43 3.00
C ASP A 903 53.60 0.01 3.32
N GLN A 904 54.51 0.88 3.75
CA GLN A 904 54.29 2.31 4.11
C GLN A 904 54.20 3.21 2.85
N HIS A 905 53.58 4.40 2.81
CA HIS A 905 53.95 5.62 3.55
C HIS A 905 52.90 6.76 3.39
N SER A 906 53.15 7.89 4.07
CA SER A 906 52.23 9.03 4.27
C SER A 906 52.46 10.29 3.39
N SER A 907 51.50 11.22 3.47
CA SER A 907 51.62 12.70 3.51
C SER A 907 52.13 13.50 2.29
N GLU A 908 51.19 14.27 1.71
CA GLU A 908 51.18 15.75 1.56
C GLU A 908 52.42 16.56 1.10
N GLU A 909 52.16 17.37 0.06
CA GLU A 909 52.63 18.77 -0.24
C GLU A 909 54.03 19.09 -0.83
N GLU A 910 53.99 19.82 -1.96
CA GLU A 910 54.92 20.88 -2.49
C GLU A 910 56.41 20.54 -2.79
N GLU A 911 57.14 21.08 -3.78
CA GLU A 911 56.91 21.91 -4.99
C GLU A 911 58.19 21.84 -5.90
N GLU A 912 58.14 22.37 -7.14
CA GLU A 912 59.29 22.77 -8.02
C GLU A 912 60.27 21.66 -8.55
N GLU A 913 60.92 21.71 -9.74
CA GLU A 913 61.11 22.72 -10.82
C GLU A 913 61.55 22.03 -12.17
N GLU A 914 61.31 22.69 -13.32
CA GLU A 914 62.05 22.66 -14.64
C GLU A 914 62.22 21.32 -15.46
N GLU A 915 62.22 21.26 -16.81
CA GLU A 915 62.07 22.24 -17.92
C GLU A 915 61.75 21.55 -19.29
N GLU A 916 61.25 22.32 -20.29
CA GLU A 916 61.21 22.10 -21.78
C GLU A 916 60.55 20.80 -22.36
N GLU A 917 59.93 20.69 -23.55
CA GLU A 917 59.36 21.52 -24.66
C GLU A 917 58.32 20.56 -25.37
N GLU A 918 57.38 20.90 -26.26
CA GLU A 918 57.05 22.06 -27.11
C GLU A 918 55.50 22.10 -27.38
N SER A 919 55.05 23.10 -28.15
CA SER A 919 53.80 23.37 -28.93
C SER A 919 53.07 22.22 -29.68
N GLU A 920 51.86 22.31 -30.29
CA GLU A 920 50.95 23.38 -30.82
C GLU A 920 49.62 22.67 -31.27
N ASP A 921 48.48 23.26 -31.65
CA ASP A 921 47.59 24.33 -31.13
C ASP A 921 46.25 24.29 -31.93
N GLY A 922 45.25 25.11 -31.55
CA GLY A 922 44.10 25.51 -32.39
C GLY A 922 42.75 24.90 -31.95
N GLU A 923 41.95 25.53 -31.09
CA GLU A 923 41.16 26.79 -31.27
C GLU A 923 39.95 26.61 -32.23
N GLU A 924 38.75 27.20 -32.02
CA GLU A 924 38.35 28.25 -31.05
C GLU A 924 36.83 28.13 -30.70
N GLU A 925 36.32 29.13 -29.95
CA GLU A 925 35.00 29.20 -29.29
C GLU A 925 33.82 29.45 -30.28
N ASP A 926 32.54 29.51 -29.92
CA ASP A 926 31.92 30.53 -29.07
C ASP A 926 30.48 30.19 -28.65
N ASP A 927 30.01 30.85 -27.60
CA ASP A 927 28.62 30.82 -27.08
C ASP A 927 27.65 31.70 -27.92
N ILE A 928 26.34 31.64 -27.60
CA ILE A 928 25.32 32.74 -27.64
C ILE A 928 23.93 32.33 -28.16
N THR A 929 23.00 32.23 -27.20
CA THR A 929 21.58 32.65 -27.10
C THR A 929 20.64 32.83 -28.33
N SER A 930 19.34 32.70 -28.02
CA SER A 930 18.17 33.34 -28.66
C SER A 930 17.71 32.72 -29.99
N ALA A 931 16.55 32.07 -30.08
CA ALA A 931 15.15 32.52 -29.91
C ALA A 931 14.45 32.73 -31.27
N GLU A 932 13.32 32.01 -31.42
CA GLU A 932 12.16 32.23 -32.31
C GLU A 932 12.31 33.00 -33.64
N SER A 933 11.89 32.39 -34.76
CA SER A 933 10.68 32.81 -35.50
C SER A 933 10.43 32.00 -36.78
N GLU A 934 9.20 31.49 -36.87
CA GLU A 934 8.29 31.25 -38.00
C GLU A 934 8.69 31.35 -39.50
N SER A 935 7.81 30.71 -40.29
CA SER A 935 7.51 30.90 -41.73
C SER A 935 8.36 30.14 -42.77
N SER A 936 7.81 29.66 -43.88
CA SER A 936 6.43 29.26 -44.27
C SER A 936 6.48 28.56 -45.64
N GLU A 937 5.32 28.08 -46.12
CA GLU A 937 5.00 27.79 -47.54
C GLU A 937 5.68 26.54 -48.18
N GLU A 938 4.92 25.50 -48.54
CA GLU A 938 4.10 25.31 -49.77
C GLU A 938 4.98 24.84 -50.97
N GLU A 939 4.55 23.98 -51.90
CA GLU A 939 3.26 23.33 -52.17
C GLU A 939 3.45 22.02 -52.97
N GLU A 940 2.39 21.18 -53.00
CA GLU A 940 1.95 20.19 -54.01
C GLU A 940 2.89 19.35 -54.91
N GLY A 941 2.47 18.09 -55.11
CA GLY A 941 2.95 17.18 -56.15
C GLY A 941 2.26 15.81 -56.10
N GLU A 942 1.15 15.65 -56.83
CA GLU A 942 0.31 14.44 -56.86
C GLU A 942 1.06 13.14 -57.24
N HIS A 943 0.84 12.05 -56.48
CA HIS A 943 0.20 10.83 -57.03
C HIS A 943 -0.24 9.79 -55.99
#